data_AF-A0A2G5QUC4-F1
#
_entry.id   AF-A0A2G5QUC4-F1
#
_cell.length_a   1.000
_cell.length_b   1.000
_cell.length_c   1.000
_cell.angle_alpha   90.00
_cell.angle_beta   90.00
_cell.angle_gamma   90.00
#
_symmetry.space_group_name_H-M   'P 1'
#
loop_
_entity.id
_entity.type
_entity.pdbx_description
1 polymer ?
#
loop_
_entity_poly.entity_id
_entity_poly.type
_entity_poly.pdbx_seq_one_letter_code
_entity_poly.pdbx_strand_id
1 'polypeptide(L)'
;MKSAYSDVSRLPFANIPAADLTTLQTLAGRVDAATLSLADARIEIGKLVIASTTVANLSYNFFTGATPTAVGLDYLISPNGGNANNLNSAYYQSFSTDNRFINFAVNLGKNGAGKDAFNAAYGALDLAAAATKAYGEIFGFAPAAGLINTILTDQVPNGLGGTFTRAEYFAYYGGDGANGLGTKGAMVGFLLAVAANEHIGVYAKANDAFLADLANDGQATFNTNLVATYGDQPTYAAGATIAVTDTQSVSPDATNAALRSTTNNDTVTGTTNSGSIVVSGGHDAVTFSGAVGGYIDGGDGNDTISVGQLNAAVEVLGGAPNGKISGGAGNDLITVGKMINGAVVDGGAGDDTLVMGADTDTFGTTKITNVEHLVLQDFKLSFTSPTLGTTTVMPLVATGYTGLQDITLRSSISTRIDNLAQNVALKMDGVTGGALKVNYHVDLVITGMSSVQVGAPVVNAYLNNVTSSNATPTQLVVTGNDGALVVHVQSDSTLALINSQTVDGPYSNGKVVVVGTGHLTANFIGSEGGYNLTTHNLDASSSAGIDVLGIGGSGGVPNTVVLSAYNDSVAADLLGASVSTFTLGAGSDVFKLYESGVSAPRFSNLSVANNKVTTFATLTDFEKGVDHVDLGTVIPAVTTGISAGSATTLEQALINASSQVSANGTGVFEWNGDTYIYHQDATVGVNTGDGLIRLVGVTGLSVGTGAGSVDIHFG
;
A
#
# COMPACT_ATOMS: atom_id res chain seq x y z
N MET A 1 33.14 -15.94 7.32
CA MET A 1 33.04 -17.25 6.64
C MET A 1 32.54 -18.35 7.58
N LYS A 2 33.36 -18.95 8.45
CA LYS A 2 32.88 -20.09 9.30
C LYS A 2 31.72 -19.73 10.25
N SER A 3 31.70 -18.52 10.83
CA SER A 3 30.53 -18.02 11.58
C SER A 3 29.32 -17.96 10.68
N ALA A 4 29.31 -17.07 9.68
CA ALA A 4 28.24 -16.95 8.69
C ALA A 4 27.67 -18.29 8.20
N TYR A 5 28.52 -19.27 7.86
CA TYR A 5 28.07 -20.63 7.49
C TYR A 5 27.40 -21.38 8.65
N SER A 6 27.96 -21.38 9.85
CA SER A 6 27.31 -21.92 11.07
C SER A 6 25.99 -21.22 11.36
N ASP A 7 25.92 -19.92 11.11
CA ASP A 7 24.74 -19.10 11.39
C ASP A 7 23.60 -19.47 10.43
N VAL A 8 23.87 -19.66 9.13
CA VAL A 8 22.86 -20.15 8.17
C VAL A 8 22.59 -21.65 8.19
N SER A 9 23.57 -22.50 8.55
CA SER A 9 23.43 -23.98 8.55
C SER A 9 22.99 -24.57 9.91
N ARG A 10 23.12 -23.77 10.98
CA ARG A 10 22.97 -24.17 12.39
C ARG A 10 23.87 -25.34 12.81
N LEU A 11 25.03 -25.50 12.14
CA LEU A 11 26.05 -26.52 12.45
C LEU A 11 27.23 -25.94 13.24
N PRO A 12 27.63 -26.54 14.38
CA PRO A 12 28.86 -26.18 15.06
C PRO A 12 30.10 -26.30 14.15
N PHE A 13 31.13 -25.46 14.36
CA PHE A 13 32.31 -25.42 13.48
C PHE A 13 33.04 -26.76 13.31
N ALA A 14 32.99 -27.65 14.29
CA ALA A 14 33.59 -28.99 14.24
C ALA A 14 32.83 -29.96 13.29
N ASN A 15 31.61 -29.60 12.89
CA ASN A 15 30.67 -30.41 12.11
C ASN A 15 30.47 -29.86 10.69
N ILE A 16 31.15 -28.78 10.31
CA ILE A 16 31.15 -28.27 8.93
C ILE A 16 31.75 -29.36 8.00
N PRO A 17 31.05 -29.77 6.92
CA PRO A 17 31.56 -30.77 5.98
C PRO A 17 32.92 -30.37 5.39
N ALA A 18 33.78 -31.36 5.12
CA ALA A 18 35.13 -31.09 4.61
C ALA A 18 35.14 -30.39 3.23
N ALA A 19 34.15 -30.67 2.38
CA ALA A 19 33.97 -30.00 1.10
C ALA A 19 33.62 -28.52 1.31
N ASP A 20 32.56 -28.23 2.05
CA ASP A 20 32.11 -26.87 2.37
C ASP A 20 33.20 -26.08 3.10
N LEU A 21 33.93 -26.70 4.04
CA LEU A 21 35.06 -26.09 4.72
C LEU A 21 36.16 -25.63 3.73
N THR A 22 36.39 -26.40 2.67
CA THR A 22 37.33 -26.06 1.58
C THR A 22 36.78 -24.90 0.74
N THR A 23 35.48 -24.89 0.44
CA THR A 23 34.80 -23.76 -0.23
C THR A 23 34.87 -22.49 0.62
N LEU A 24 34.61 -22.55 1.92
CA LEU A 24 34.71 -21.43 2.86
C LEU A 24 36.12 -20.87 2.98
N GLN A 25 37.15 -21.73 2.94
CA GLN A 25 38.55 -21.30 2.88
C GLN A 25 38.90 -20.64 1.56
N THR A 26 38.32 -21.11 0.45
CA THR A 26 38.49 -20.52 -0.89
C THR A 26 37.81 -19.15 -0.97
N LEU A 27 36.58 -19.01 -0.46
CA LEU A 27 35.87 -17.73 -0.37
C LEU A 27 36.61 -16.75 0.54
N ALA A 28 37.12 -17.21 1.70
CA ALA A 28 37.96 -16.38 2.57
C ALA A 28 39.20 -15.87 1.84
N GLY A 29 39.97 -16.75 1.18
CA GLY A 29 41.15 -16.35 0.41
C GLY A 29 40.85 -15.41 -0.75
N ARG A 30 39.66 -15.51 -1.37
CA ARG A 30 39.20 -14.57 -2.40
C ARG A 30 38.87 -13.18 -1.84
N VAL A 31 38.27 -13.11 -0.65
CA VAL A 31 37.99 -11.84 0.05
C VAL A 31 39.28 -11.22 0.60
N ASP A 32 40.19 -12.01 1.16
CA ASP A 32 41.52 -11.56 1.60
C ASP A 32 42.37 -11.02 0.42
N ALA A 33 42.13 -11.53 -0.79
CA ALA A 33 42.70 -11.04 -2.05
C ALA A 33 41.88 -9.91 -2.73
N ALA A 34 40.78 -9.45 -2.10
CA ALA A 34 39.84 -8.46 -2.63
C ALA A 34 39.21 -8.79 -4.01
N THR A 35 39.12 -10.08 -4.36
CA THR A 35 38.54 -10.60 -5.62
C THR A 35 37.07 -11.06 -5.50
N LEU A 36 36.47 -10.81 -4.34
CA LEU A 36 35.07 -11.02 -3.99
C LEU A 36 34.78 -10.10 -2.80
N SER A 37 33.62 -9.45 -2.74
CA SER A 37 33.29 -8.67 -1.54
C SER A 37 32.92 -9.59 -0.38
N LEU A 38 32.98 -9.07 0.85
CA LEU A 38 32.50 -9.80 2.02
C LEU A 38 30.97 -10.00 1.99
N ALA A 39 30.22 -9.20 1.25
CA ALA A 39 28.77 -9.36 1.07
C ALA A 39 28.48 -10.53 0.11
N ASP A 40 29.08 -10.51 -1.09
CA ASP A 40 28.90 -11.58 -2.09
C ASP A 40 29.38 -12.94 -1.57
N ALA A 41 30.46 -12.95 -0.79
CA ALA A 41 30.94 -14.16 -0.14
C ALA A 41 29.94 -14.73 0.88
N ARG A 42 29.05 -13.92 1.47
CA ARG A 42 27.95 -14.40 2.34
C ARG A 42 26.76 -14.91 1.53
N ILE A 43 26.46 -14.27 0.40
CA ILE A 43 25.45 -14.77 -0.56
C ILE A 43 25.86 -16.17 -1.05
N GLU A 44 27.12 -16.35 -1.47
CA GLU A 44 27.66 -17.66 -1.85
C GLU A 44 27.66 -18.69 -0.71
N ILE A 45 27.78 -18.25 0.56
CA ILE A 45 27.62 -19.12 1.73
C ILE A 45 26.16 -19.56 1.93
N GLY A 46 25.18 -18.69 1.67
CA GLY A 46 23.76 -19.03 1.68
C GLY A 46 23.41 -20.16 0.70
N LYS A 47 24.04 -20.16 -0.48
CA LYS A 47 23.85 -21.22 -1.50
C LYS A 47 24.31 -22.61 -1.03
N LEU A 48 25.22 -22.70 -0.06
CA LEU A 48 25.68 -23.99 0.47
C LEU A 48 24.63 -24.69 1.36
N VAL A 49 23.61 -23.98 1.85
CA VAL A 49 22.57 -24.55 2.73
C VAL A 49 21.24 -24.86 2.04
N ILE A 50 21.23 -24.92 0.70
CA ILE A 50 20.01 -25.25 -0.07
C ILE A 50 19.38 -26.57 0.42
N ALA A 51 20.20 -27.61 0.60
CA ALA A 51 19.73 -28.95 0.99
C ALA A 51 19.31 -29.08 2.48
N SER A 52 19.34 -28.00 3.27
CA SER A 52 18.96 -27.98 4.69
C SER A 52 18.06 -26.79 5.05
N THR A 53 18.63 -25.60 5.21
CA THR A 53 17.90 -24.42 5.67
C THR A 53 16.86 -23.95 4.66
N THR A 54 17.21 -23.90 3.38
CA THR A 54 16.28 -23.49 2.31
C THR A 54 15.14 -24.49 2.13
N VAL A 55 15.41 -25.81 2.24
CA VAL A 55 14.36 -26.86 2.28
C VAL A 55 13.34 -26.55 3.36
N ALA A 56 13.78 -26.25 4.58
CA ALA A 56 12.89 -25.96 5.70
C ALA A 56 12.11 -24.65 5.49
N ASN A 57 12.79 -23.55 5.19
CA ASN A 57 12.19 -22.22 5.05
C ASN A 57 11.14 -22.15 3.95
N LEU A 58 11.49 -22.57 2.73
CA LEU A 58 10.58 -22.50 1.59
C LEU A 58 9.35 -23.41 1.76
N SER A 59 9.56 -24.63 2.26
CA SER A 59 8.46 -25.58 2.47
C SER A 59 7.50 -25.08 3.54
N TYR A 60 8.00 -24.57 4.67
CA TYR A 60 7.12 -24.00 5.71
C TYR A 60 6.42 -22.74 5.22
N ASN A 61 7.10 -21.84 4.51
CA ASN A 61 6.47 -20.62 3.98
C ASN A 61 5.29 -20.94 3.05
N PHE A 62 5.45 -21.92 2.16
CA PHE A 62 4.38 -22.33 1.25
C PHE A 62 3.23 -23.07 1.96
N PHE A 63 3.53 -24.04 2.83
CA PHE A 63 2.47 -24.89 3.43
C PHE A 63 1.83 -24.30 4.70
N THR A 64 2.47 -23.33 5.36
CA THR A 64 1.96 -22.71 6.60
C THR A 64 1.92 -21.17 6.57
N GLY A 65 2.29 -20.54 5.44
CA GLY A 65 2.22 -19.08 5.24
C GLY A 65 3.36 -18.26 5.84
N ALA A 66 4.28 -18.91 6.57
CA ALA A 66 5.43 -18.27 7.20
C ALA A 66 6.62 -19.25 7.33
N THR A 67 7.84 -18.71 7.47
CA THR A 67 9.04 -19.48 7.82
C THR A 67 8.93 -20.11 9.23
N PRO A 68 9.74 -21.13 9.58
CA PRO A 68 9.78 -21.62 10.95
C PRO A 68 10.22 -20.53 11.94
N THR A 69 9.80 -20.65 13.21
CA THR A 69 10.45 -19.92 14.30
C THR A 69 11.92 -20.33 14.40
N ALA A 70 12.80 -19.48 14.95
CA ALA A 70 14.24 -19.80 15.07
C ALA A 70 14.49 -21.15 15.80
N VAL A 71 13.78 -21.42 16.90
CA VAL A 71 13.85 -22.69 17.64
C VAL A 71 13.27 -23.86 16.84
N GLY A 72 12.21 -23.62 16.05
CA GLY A 72 11.64 -24.61 15.15
C GLY A 72 12.62 -25.00 14.04
N LEU A 73 13.34 -24.02 13.47
CA LEU A 73 14.39 -24.27 12.49
C LEU A 73 15.52 -25.12 13.09
N ASP A 74 16.01 -24.77 14.29
CA ASP A 74 17.06 -25.55 14.97
C ASP A 74 16.63 -27.02 15.19
N TYR A 75 15.38 -27.30 15.55
CA TYR A 75 14.85 -28.66 15.64
C TYR A 75 14.82 -29.41 14.29
N LEU A 76 14.63 -28.70 13.18
CA LEU A 76 14.55 -29.29 11.84
C LEU A 76 15.93 -29.56 11.23
N ILE A 77 16.96 -28.76 11.55
CA ILE A 77 18.26 -28.81 10.86
C ILE A 77 19.50 -28.94 11.77
N SER A 78 19.43 -28.61 13.06
CA SER A 78 20.61 -28.65 13.94
C SER A 78 20.76 -30.00 14.66
N PRO A 79 21.98 -30.59 14.70
CA PRO A 79 22.27 -31.75 15.54
C PRO A 79 22.02 -31.53 17.03
N ASN A 80 22.04 -30.28 17.49
CA ASN A 80 21.79 -29.91 18.89
C ASN A 80 20.32 -29.54 19.16
N GLY A 81 19.47 -29.43 18.13
CA GLY A 81 18.07 -29.03 18.24
C GLY A 81 17.13 -30.10 18.82
N GLY A 82 17.66 -31.24 19.28
CA GLY A 82 16.90 -32.32 19.91
C GLY A 82 16.34 -33.39 18.95
N ASN A 83 16.44 -33.18 17.63
CA ASN A 83 16.03 -34.16 16.62
C ASN A 83 17.22 -34.93 16.06
N ALA A 84 17.30 -36.23 16.33
CA ALA A 84 18.37 -37.10 15.81
C ALA A 84 18.35 -37.27 14.27
N ASN A 85 17.19 -37.09 13.64
CA ASN A 85 16.97 -37.26 12.19
C ASN A 85 16.68 -35.91 11.50
N ASN A 86 17.37 -34.85 11.91
CA ASN A 86 17.32 -33.52 11.28
C ASN A 86 17.91 -33.55 9.85
N LEU A 87 17.70 -32.48 9.04
CA LEU A 87 18.14 -32.43 7.63
C LEU A 87 19.67 -32.55 7.42
N ASN A 88 20.49 -32.27 8.43
CA ASN A 88 21.95 -32.44 8.39
C ASN A 88 22.42 -33.80 8.98
N SER A 89 21.49 -34.66 9.43
CA SER A 89 21.79 -35.98 10.00
C SER A 89 22.14 -37.03 8.94
N ALA A 90 22.71 -38.16 9.40
CA ALA A 90 23.03 -39.31 8.56
C ALA A 90 21.84 -39.86 7.76
N TYR A 91 20.61 -39.70 8.27
CA TYR A 91 19.40 -40.19 7.60
C TYR A 91 19.20 -39.56 6.22
N TYR A 92 19.46 -38.27 6.07
CA TYR A 92 19.26 -37.56 4.80
C TYR A 92 20.47 -37.59 3.86
N GLN A 93 21.63 -38.13 4.28
CA GLN A 93 22.87 -38.06 3.48
C GLN A 93 22.79 -38.76 2.11
N SER A 94 21.92 -39.76 1.96
CA SER A 94 21.68 -40.43 0.66
C SER A 94 20.60 -39.77 -0.21
N PHE A 95 19.98 -38.69 0.26
CA PHE A 95 18.90 -37.99 -0.45
C PHE A 95 19.45 -36.79 -1.22
N SER A 96 19.16 -36.72 -2.52
CA SER A 96 19.35 -35.52 -3.33
C SER A 96 18.48 -34.36 -2.82
N THR A 97 18.90 -33.12 -3.12
CA THR A 97 18.19 -31.89 -2.77
C THR A 97 16.71 -31.96 -3.12
N ASP A 98 16.38 -32.33 -4.35
CA ASP A 98 14.99 -32.41 -4.84
C ASP A 98 14.16 -33.41 -4.04
N ASN A 99 14.73 -34.60 -3.73
CA ASN A 99 14.05 -35.61 -2.93
C ASN A 99 13.91 -35.19 -1.45
N ARG A 100 14.78 -34.30 -0.93
CA ARG A 100 14.62 -33.68 0.40
C ARG A 100 13.43 -32.73 0.42
N PHE A 101 13.33 -31.82 -0.55
CA PHE A 101 12.17 -30.93 -0.72
C PHE A 101 10.87 -31.71 -0.90
N ILE A 102 10.84 -32.70 -1.81
CA ILE A 102 9.69 -33.58 -2.05
C ILE A 102 9.26 -34.27 -0.75
N ASN A 103 10.20 -34.87 -0.01
CA ASN A 103 9.88 -35.52 1.26
C ASN A 103 9.34 -34.54 2.32
N PHE A 104 9.91 -33.33 2.44
CA PHE A 104 9.41 -32.32 3.38
C PHE A 104 8.01 -31.83 3.01
N ALA A 105 7.79 -31.51 1.74
CA ALA A 105 6.52 -31.03 1.21
C ALA A 105 5.39 -32.06 1.35
N VAL A 106 5.65 -33.34 1.05
CA VAL A 106 4.68 -34.42 1.28
C VAL A 106 4.35 -34.56 2.77
N ASN A 107 5.34 -34.52 3.66
CA ASN A 107 5.09 -34.64 5.10
C ASN A 107 4.27 -33.46 5.64
N LEU A 108 4.61 -32.21 5.28
CA LEU A 108 3.88 -31.02 5.73
C LEU A 108 2.47 -30.91 5.15
N GLY A 109 2.31 -31.10 3.83
CA GLY A 109 1.05 -30.91 3.11
C GLY A 109 0.06 -32.06 3.20
N LYS A 110 0.48 -33.29 3.57
CA LYS A 110 -0.41 -34.46 3.70
C LYS A 110 -0.66 -34.90 5.14
N ASN A 111 0.36 -34.80 6.00
CA ASN A 111 0.36 -35.40 7.34
C ASN A 111 0.66 -34.40 8.48
N GLY A 112 1.16 -33.20 8.15
CA GLY A 112 1.66 -32.22 9.10
C GLY A 112 0.78 -30.97 9.23
N ALA A 113 1.33 -29.92 9.84
CA ALA A 113 0.59 -28.71 10.22
C ALA A 113 -0.05 -27.95 9.05
N GLY A 114 0.52 -28.03 7.85
CA GLY A 114 -0.03 -27.39 6.64
C GLY A 114 -1.16 -28.17 5.96
N LYS A 115 -1.48 -29.39 6.41
CA LYS A 115 -2.39 -30.31 5.73
C LYS A 115 -3.77 -29.71 5.45
N ASP A 116 -4.41 -29.15 6.46
CA ASP A 116 -5.83 -28.77 6.33
C ASP A 116 -5.98 -27.52 5.45
N ALA A 117 -5.05 -26.55 5.56
CA ALA A 117 -4.94 -25.42 4.64
C ALA A 117 -4.62 -25.86 3.21
N PHE A 118 -3.66 -26.77 3.01
CA PHE A 118 -3.31 -27.27 1.69
C PHE A 118 -4.44 -28.11 1.07
N ASN A 119 -5.16 -28.91 1.86
CA ASN A 119 -6.34 -29.64 1.38
C ASN A 119 -7.47 -28.69 0.99
N ALA A 120 -7.71 -27.62 1.75
CA ALA A 120 -8.69 -26.59 1.37
C ALA A 120 -8.29 -25.87 0.07
N ALA A 121 -7.00 -25.53 -0.10
CA ALA A 121 -6.51 -24.75 -1.25
C ALA A 121 -6.24 -25.57 -2.53
N TYR A 122 -5.96 -26.88 -2.41
CA TYR A 122 -5.49 -27.74 -3.51
C TYR A 122 -6.15 -29.14 -3.56
N GLY A 123 -6.93 -29.54 -2.56
CA GLY A 123 -7.50 -30.89 -2.46
C GLY A 123 -8.48 -31.23 -3.60
N ALA A 124 -9.37 -30.29 -3.95
CA ALA A 124 -10.39 -30.47 -5.00
C ALA A 124 -9.86 -30.35 -6.45
N LEU A 125 -8.63 -29.86 -6.65
CA LEU A 125 -8.03 -29.71 -7.98
C LEU A 125 -7.54 -31.06 -8.53
N ASP A 126 -7.29 -31.16 -9.84
CA ASP A 126 -6.40 -32.20 -10.37
C ASP A 126 -4.92 -31.77 -10.25
N LEU A 127 -3.99 -32.67 -10.57
CA LEU A 127 -2.55 -32.41 -10.46
C LEU A 127 -2.05 -31.29 -11.39
N ALA A 128 -2.64 -31.11 -12.58
CA ALA A 128 -2.22 -30.10 -13.54
C ALA A 128 -2.72 -28.69 -13.15
N ALA A 129 -3.97 -28.59 -12.69
CA ALA A 129 -4.51 -27.36 -12.12
C ALA A 129 -3.77 -26.96 -10.82
N ALA A 130 -3.47 -27.95 -9.95
CA ALA A 130 -2.65 -27.72 -8.76
C ALA A 130 -1.24 -27.22 -9.10
N ALA A 131 -0.57 -27.83 -10.08
CA ALA A 131 0.76 -27.41 -10.52
C ALA A 131 0.77 -26.02 -11.16
N THR A 132 -0.26 -25.68 -11.95
CA THR A 132 -0.42 -24.35 -12.54
C THR A 132 -0.55 -23.26 -11.47
N LYS A 133 -1.35 -23.52 -10.43
CA LYS A 133 -1.55 -22.60 -9.31
C LYS A 133 -0.27 -22.44 -8.47
N ALA A 134 0.35 -23.56 -8.08
CA ALA A 134 1.58 -23.53 -7.26
C ALA A 134 2.78 -22.90 -7.99
N TYR A 135 2.91 -23.10 -9.31
CA TYR A 135 3.94 -22.44 -10.10
C TYR A 135 3.76 -20.92 -10.08
N GLY A 136 2.53 -20.43 -10.27
CA GLY A 136 2.22 -19.00 -10.18
C GLY A 136 2.60 -18.38 -8.85
N GLU A 137 2.35 -19.10 -7.76
CA GLU A 137 2.67 -18.68 -6.40
C GLU A 137 4.19 -18.70 -6.12
N ILE A 138 4.90 -19.76 -6.51
CA ILE A 138 6.34 -19.96 -6.22
C ILE A 138 7.23 -19.03 -7.05
N PHE A 139 6.95 -18.93 -8.36
CA PHE A 139 7.79 -18.18 -9.28
C PHE A 139 7.33 -16.72 -9.45
N GLY A 140 6.10 -16.39 -9.04
CA GLY A 140 5.53 -15.04 -9.10
C GLY A 140 4.81 -14.72 -10.42
N PHE A 141 4.71 -15.67 -11.35
CA PHE A 141 4.07 -15.48 -12.65
C PHE A 141 3.41 -16.77 -13.16
N ALA A 142 2.32 -16.63 -13.92
CA ALA A 142 1.62 -17.77 -14.50
C ALA A 142 2.54 -18.55 -15.47
N PRO A 143 2.56 -19.90 -15.41
CA PRO A 143 3.38 -20.70 -16.32
C PRO A 143 2.90 -20.54 -17.77
N ALA A 144 3.84 -20.53 -18.72
CA ALA A 144 3.53 -20.44 -20.14
C ALA A 144 2.62 -21.59 -20.62
N ALA A 145 1.80 -21.33 -21.63
CA ALA A 145 0.86 -22.30 -22.17
C ALA A 145 1.58 -23.61 -22.57
N GLY A 146 1.14 -24.73 -21.97
CA GLY A 146 1.73 -26.05 -22.20
C GLY A 146 2.94 -26.40 -21.32
N LEU A 147 3.58 -25.44 -20.62
CA LEU A 147 4.76 -25.69 -19.78
C LEU A 147 4.49 -26.75 -18.71
N ILE A 148 3.37 -26.63 -17.98
CA ILE A 148 2.99 -27.59 -16.94
C ILE A 148 2.74 -28.99 -17.51
N ASN A 149 2.15 -29.10 -18.70
CA ASN A 149 1.98 -30.39 -19.38
C ASN A 149 3.34 -31.00 -19.76
N THR A 150 4.28 -30.19 -20.25
CA THR A 150 5.66 -30.63 -20.52
C THR A 150 6.34 -31.12 -19.24
N ILE A 151 6.32 -30.33 -18.17
CA ILE A 151 6.89 -30.70 -16.87
C ILE A 151 6.30 -32.03 -16.36
N LEU A 152 4.98 -32.21 -16.43
CA LEU A 152 4.31 -33.41 -15.91
C LEU A 152 4.50 -34.67 -16.77
N THR A 153 4.75 -34.53 -18.08
CA THR A 153 4.93 -35.66 -19.02
C THR A 153 6.40 -36.04 -19.26
N ASP A 154 7.34 -35.14 -18.92
CA ASP A 154 8.77 -35.35 -19.09
C ASP A 154 9.27 -36.61 -18.35
N GLN A 155 10.20 -37.33 -18.98
CA GLN A 155 10.63 -38.67 -18.56
C GLN A 155 11.79 -38.60 -17.56
N VAL A 156 11.61 -39.24 -16.40
CA VAL A 156 12.66 -39.33 -15.36
C VAL A 156 12.99 -40.77 -15.03
N PRO A 157 14.24 -41.08 -14.65
CA PRO A 157 14.61 -42.40 -14.15
C PRO A 157 13.76 -42.79 -12.94
N ASN A 158 13.16 -43.99 -12.98
CA ASN A 158 12.32 -44.51 -11.89
C ASN A 158 13.13 -45.17 -10.76
N GLY A 159 14.47 -45.08 -10.80
CA GLY A 159 15.38 -45.75 -9.86
C GLY A 159 15.48 -47.29 -10.04
N LEU A 160 14.70 -47.88 -10.94
CA LEU A 160 14.59 -49.33 -11.17
C LEU A 160 15.09 -49.74 -12.57
N GLY A 161 15.89 -48.90 -13.22
CA GLY A 161 16.43 -49.14 -14.56
C GLY A 161 15.46 -48.84 -15.73
N GLY A 162 14.34 -48.18 -15.45
CA GLY A 162 13.41 -47.65 -16.46
C GLY A 162 13.08 -46.17 -16.22
N THR A 163 12.05 -45.67 -16.89
CA THR A 163 11.54 -44.29 -16.71
C THR A 163 10.10 -44.26 -16.24
N PHE A 164 9.71 -43.12 -15.67
CA PHE A 164 8.35 -42.68 -15.41
C PHE A 164 8.14 -41.31 -16.06
N THR A 165 6.89 -40.95 -16.37
CA THR A 165 6.54 -39.52 -16.46
C THR A 165 6.77 -38.85 -15.09
N ARG A 166 7.05 -37.54 -15.08
CA ARG A 166 7.17 -36.75 -13.85
C ARG A 166 5.93 -36.88 -12.96
N ALA A 167 4.73 -36.94 -13.54
CA ALA A 167 3.48 -37.15 -12.82
C ALA A 167 3.39 -38.52 -12.12
N GLU A 168 3.81 -39.61 -12.79
CA GLU A 168 3.89 -40.95 -12.18
C GLU A 168 4.96 -40.99 -11.07
N TYR A 169 6.08 -40.30 -11.25
CA TYR A 169 7.11 -40.14 -10.22
C TYR A 169 6.55 -39.42 -8.98
N PHE A 170 5.83 -38.29 -9.15
CA PHE A 170 5.16 -37.63 -8.02
C PHE A 170 4.11 -38.53 -7.36
N ALA A 171 3.36 -39.31 -8.12
CA ALA A 171 2.35 -40.23 -7.58
C ALA A 171 2.96 -41.38 -6.77
N TYR A 172 4.13 -41.85 -7.17
CA TYR A 172 4.90 -42.86 -6.44
C TYR A 172 5.35 -42.37 -5.06
N TYR A 173 5.86 -41.14 -4.95
CA TYR A 173 6.23 -40.55 -3.64
C TYR A 173 5.03 -40.08 -2.81
N GLY A 174 3.95 -39.62 -3.45
CA GLY A 174 2.71 -39.24 -2.77
C GLY A 174 1.99 -40.43 -2.14
N GLY A 175 2.02 -41.59 -2.79
CA GLY A 175 1.47 -42.86 -2.30
C GLY A 175 -0.07 -42.90 -2.20
N ASP A 176 -0.77 -41.90 -2.72
CA ASP A 176 -2.23 -41.76 -2.70
C ASP A 176 -2.85 -41.59 -4.10
N GLY A 177 -2.13 -42.01 -5.14
CA GLY A 177 -2.59 -42.02 -6.52
C GLY A 177 -2.48 -40.66 -7.21
N ALA A 178 -2.78 -40.63 -8.50
CA ALA A 178 -2.39 -39.53 -9.41
C ALA A 178 -2.88 -38.12 -9.03
N ASN A 179 -3.97 -38.00 -8.28
CA ASN A 179 -4.53 -36.70 -7.83
C ASN A 179 -4.60 -36.57 -6.30
N GLY A 180 -3.96 -37.48 -5.56
CA GLY A 180 -3.91 -37.46 -4.10
C GLY A 180 -3.16 -36.23 -3.56
N LEU A 181 -3.41 -35.91 -2.29
CA LEU A 181 -2.84 -34.70 -1.67
C LEU A 181 -1.31 -34.82 -1.50
N GLY A 182 -0.81 -36.03 -1.24
CA GLY A 182 0.63 -36.31 -1.23
C GLY A 182 1.27 -36.11 -2.60
N THR A 183 0.63 -36.60 -3.66
CA THR A 183 1.11 -36.42 -5.04
C THR A 183 1.24 -34.94 -5.42
N LYS A 184 0.30 -34.09 -4.99
CA LYS A 184 0.39 -32.63 -5.17
C LYS A 184 1.46 -32.00 -4.28
N GLY A 185 1.61 -32.46 -3.03
CA GLY A 185 2.71 -32.03 -2.16
C GLY A 185 4.09 -32.34 -2.74
N ALA A 186 4.26 -33.52 -3.35
CA ALA A 186 5.49 -33.90 -4.05
C ALA A 186 5.78 -32.97 -5.24
N MET A 187 4.76 -32.63 -6.03
CA MET A 187 4.88 -31.68 -7.14
C MET A 187 5.30 -30.27 -6.65
N VAL A 188 4.68 -29.75 -5.58
CA VAL A 188 5.07 -28.47 -4.97
C VAL A 188 6.52 -28.50 -4.49
N GLY A 189 6.93 -29.55 -3.79
CA GLY A 189 8.31 -29.72 -3.33
C GLY A 189 9.31 -29.71 -4.49
N PHE A 190 9.00 -30.35 -5.61
CA PHE A 190 9.83 -30.27 -6.81
C PHE A 190 9.92 -28.84 -7.37
N LEU A 191 8.81 -28.11 -7.47
CA LEU A 191 8.84 -26.72 -7.97
C LEU A 191 9.63 -25.78 -7.05
N LEU A 192 9.52 -25.95 -5.72
CA LEU A 192 10.37 -25.23 -4.76
C LEU A 192 11.85 -25.59 -4.89
N ALA A 193 12.19 -26.85 -5.15
CA ALA A 193 13.57 -27.28 -5.38
C ALA A 193 14.16 -26.67 -6.65
N VAL A 194 13.39 -26.63 -7.75
CA VAL A 194 13.81 -25.98 -9.01
C VAL A 194 14.04 -24.48 -8.78
N ALA A 195 13.11 -23.79 -8.11
CA ALA A 195 13.28 -22.38 -7.75
C ALA A 195 14.57 -22.15 -6.94
N ALA A 196 14.81 -22.96 -5.90
CA ALA A 196 15.94 -22.83 -4.99
C ALA A 196 17.30 -23.18 -5.59
N ASN A 197 17.39 -24.23 -6.42
CA ASN A 197 18.65 -24.65 -7.06
C ASN A 197 19.09 -23.65 -8.13
N GLU A 198 18.15 -23.07 -8.87
CA GLU A 198 18.43 -22.10 -9.94
C GLU A 198 18.45 -20.64 -9.44
N HIS A 199 18.08 -20.40 -8.16
CA HIS A 199 17.95 -19.08 -7.54
C HIS A 199 16.98 -18.12 -8.30
N ILE A 200 15.87 -18.68 -8.79
CA ILE A 200 14.86 -17.96 -9.58
C ILE A 200 13.45 -18.06 -8.99
N GLY A 201 12.63 -17.06 -9.29
CA GLY A 201 11.28 -16.94 -8.75
C GLY A 201 11.27 -16.28 -7.38
N VAL A 202 10.14 -15.64 -7.05
CA VAL A 202 10.02 -14.77 -5.88
C VAL A 202 10.28 -15.50 -4.56
N TYR A 203 9.94 -16.79 -4.45
CA TYR A 203 10.23 -17.61 -3.26
C TYR A 203 11.75 -17.82 -3.04
N ALA A 204 12.50 -18.17 -4.08
CA ALA A 204 13.93 -18.47 -3.94
C ALA A 204 14.75 -17.20 -3.67
N LYS A 205 14.52 -16.15 -4.48
CA LYS A 205 15.17 -14.84 -4.31
C LYS A 205 14.95 -14.26 -2.91
N ALA A 206 13.75 -14.40 -2.36
CA ALA A 206 13.45 -13.98 -0.99
C ALA A 206 14.15 -14.82 0.08
N ASN A 207 14.28 -16.14 -0.14
CA ASN A 207 15.07 -16.96 0.76
C ASN A 207 16.57 -16.61 0.71
N ASP A 208 17.12 -16.31 -0.46
CA ASP A 208 18.54 -16.02 -0.61
C ASP A 208 18.93 -14.69 0.08
N ALA A 209 18.08 -13.66 -0.04
CA ALA A 209 18.24 -12.41 0.70
C ALA A 209 18.04 -12.60 2.22
N PHE A 210 17.07 -13.40 2.67
CA PHE A 210 16.95 -13.81 4.07
C PHE A 210 18.20 -14.53 4.60
N LEU A 211 18.82 -15.39 3.78
CA LEU A 211 20.06 -16.08 4.16
C LEU A 211 21.27 -15.15 4.13
N ALA A 212 21.30 -14.14 3.27
CA ALA A 212 22.34 -13.12 3.23
C ALA A 212 22.30 -12.22 4.48
N ASP A 213 21.09 -11.82 4.91
CA ASP A 213 20.82 -11.13 6.18
C ASP A 213 21.30 -12.00 7.37
N LEU A 214 20.82 -13.24 7.45
CA LEU A 214 21.22 -14.19 8.51
C LEU A 214 22.73 -14.49 8.54
N ALA A 215 23.40 -14.50 7.38
CA ALA A 215 24.84 -14.67 7.26
C ALA A 215 25.65 -13.41 7.61
N ASN A 216 25.01 -12.24 7.76
CA ASN A 216 25.67 -10.97 8.02
C ASN A 216 26.13 -10.85 9.48
N ASP A 217 25.21 -11.07 10.42
CA ASP A 217 25.44 -10.93 11.87
C ASP A 217 24.80 -12.05 12.73
N GLY A 218 24.14 -13.03 12.11
CA GLY A 218 23.45 -14.12 12.80
C GLY A 218 21.95 -13.86 13.06
N GLN A 219 21.43 -12.70 12.66
CA GLN A 219 20.06 -12.28 12.88
C GLN A 219 19.28 -12.20 11.55
N ALA A 220 17.98 -12.49 11.60
CA ALA A 220 17.02 -12.31 10.49
C ALA A 220 15.59 -12.38 11.05
N THR A 221 14.59 -12.04 10.22
CA THR A 221 13.17 -12.07 10.66
C THR A 221 12.57 -13.47 10.50
N PHE A 222 12.43 -14.21 11.59
CA PHE A 222 11.83 -15.56 11.62
C PHE A 222 10.31 -15.52 11.85
N ASN A 223 9.60 -16.59 11.45
CA ASN A 223 8.13 -16.67 11.56
C ASN A 223 7.42 -15.52 10.83
N THR A 224 7.91 -15.18 9.64
CA THR A 224 7.34 -14.17 8.72
C THR A 224 7.02 -14.79 7.37
N ASN A 225 6.18 -14.12 6.57
CA ASN A 225 6.04 -14.44 5.15
C ASN A 225 7.32 -14.03 4.40
N LEU A 226 8.04 -15.02 3.89
CA LEU A 226 9.37 -14.85 3.33
C LEU A 226 9.39 -13.92 2.10
N VAL A 227 8.47 -14.15 1.15
CA VAL A 227 8.39 -13.39 -0.11
C VAL A 227 8.05 -11.94 0.12
N ALA A 228 7.08 -11.67 1.00
CA ALA A 228 6.69 -10.31 1.36
C ALA A 228 7.81 -9.53 2.08
N THR A 229 8.88 -10.20 2.54
CA THR A 229 9.92 -9.57 3.36
C THR A 229 11.28 -9.35 2.64
N TYR A 230 11.63 -10.01 1.51
CA TYR A 230 13.06 -10.08 1.10
C TYR A 230 13.53 -10.15 -0.40
N GLY A 231 12.76 -10.46 -1.45
CA GLY A 231 13.34 -11.13 -2.66
C GLY A 231 13.78 -10.32 -3.92
N ASP A 232 15.10 -10.30 -4.23
CA ASP A 232 15.70 -9.32 -5.19
C ASP A 232 16.79 -9.82 -6.23
N GLN A 233 17.76 -8.95 -6.62
CA GLN A 233 18.43 -8.79 -7.96
C GLN A 233 19.99 -9.07 -8.02
N PRO A 234 20.74 -8.86 -9.15
CA PRO A 234 22.17 -9.20 -9.31
C PRO A 234 23.20 -8.35 -8.53
N THR A 235 24.42 -8.87 -8.32
CA THR A 235 25.51 -8.24 -7.53
C THR A 235 26.76 -7.88 -8.35
N TYR A 236 27.34 -6.70 -8.08
CA TYR A 236 28.51 -6.13 -8.77
C TYR A 236 29.66 -5.81 -7.78
N ALA A 237 30.91 -5.77 -8.27
CA ALA A 237 32.08 -5.49 -7.42
C ALA A 237 32.28 -3.97 -7.20
N ALA A 238 33.30 -3.57 -6.42
CA ALA A 238 33.66 -2.15 -6.28
C ALA A 238 34.42 -1.62 -7.51
N GLY A 239 34.02 -0.44 -7.99
CA GLY A 239 34.56 0.26 -9.16
C GLY A 239 35.52 1.39 -8.82
N ALA A 240 35.59 2.39 -9.71
CA ALA A 240 36.46 3.55 -9.62
C ALA A 240 35.87 4.66 -8.74
N THR A 241 36.68 5.21 -7.82
CA THR A 241 36.35 6.45 -7.12
C THR A 241 36.92 7.65 -7.88
N ILE A 242 36.03 8.50 -8.40
CA ILE A 242 36.33 9.59 -9.31
C ILE A 242 35.89 10.91 -8.66
N ALA A 243 36.82 11.84 -8.50
CA ALA A 243 36.53 13.20 -8.05
C ALA A 243 36.69 14.17 -9.23
N VAL A 244 35.61 14.85 -9.63
CA VAL A 244 35.61 15.76 -10.77
C VAL A 244 35.55 17.23 -10.33
N THR A 245 36.19 18.08 -11.11
CA THR A 245 35.96 19.53 -11.05
C THR A 245 34.83 19.94 -11.99
N ASP A 246 34.45 21.21 -11.97
CA ASP A 246 33.57 21.76 -13.01
C ASP A 246 34.16 21.51 -14.42
N THR A 247 33.26 21.38 -15.40
CA THR A 247 33.48 21.01 -16.80
C THR A 247 34.17 19.66 -17.13
N GLN A 248 34.60 18.87 -16.16
CA GLN A 248 35.19 17.55 -16.45
C GLN A 248 34.13 16.50 -16.79
N SER A 249 34.41 15.67 -17.79
CA SER A 249 33.58 14.52 -18.17
C SER A 249 34.18 13.20 -17.66
N VAL A 250 33.31 12.25 -17.33
CA VAL A 250 33.62 10.85 -16.99
C VAL A 250 33.06 9.94 -18.07
N SER A 251 33.85 9.00 -18.54
CA SER A 251 33.40 7.96 -19.48
C SER A 251 34.35 6.75 -19.45
N PRO A 252 33.91 5.53 -19.83
CA PRO A 252 34.78 4.35 -19.82
C PRO A 252 36.00 4.48 -20.74
N ASP A 253 35.89 5.29 -21.80
CA ASP A 253 36.92 5.55 -22.80
C ASP A 253 37.77 6.81 -22.55
N ALA A 254 37.52 7.55 -21.46
CA ALA A 254 38.14 8.85 -21.18
C ALA A 254 39.68 8.80 -21.33
N THR A 255 40.29 9.81 -21.96
CA THR A 255 41.75 9.79 -22.21
C THR A 255 42.57 9.92 -20.93
N ASN A 256 42.03 10.62 -19.93
CA ASN A 256 42.59 10.66 -18.58
C ASN A 256 42.08 9.45 -17.76
N ALA A 257 42.99 8.59 -17.31
CA ALA A 257 42.65 7.42 -16.51
C ALA A 257 41.96 7.76 -15.17
N ALA A 258 42.16 8.96 -14.63
CA ALA A 258 41.48 9.41 -13.41
C ALA A 258 40.00 9.83 -13.63
N LEU A 259 39.51 9.80 -14.88
CA LEU A 259 38.15 10.11 -15.28
C LEU A 259 37.46 8.92 -15.99
N ARG A 260 38.00 7.70 -15.82
CA ARG A 260 37.43 6.48 -16.38
C ARG A 260 36.52 5.77 -15.38
N SER A 261 35.27 5.62 -15.77
CA SER A 261 34.32 4.68 -15.18
C SER A 261 34.66 3.22 -15.53
N THR A 262 34.06 2.29 -14.81
CA THR A 262 34.21 0.84 -14.96
C THR A 262 32.84 0.15 -15.10
N THR A 263 32.84 -1.19 -15.10
CA THR A 263 31.62 -2.04 -15.11
C THR A 263 31.37 -2.65 -13.72
N ASN A 264 31.71 -1.90 -12.68
CA ASN A 264 31.61 -2.21 -11.27
C ASN A 264 31.23 -0.91 -10.54
N ASN A 265 30.67 -1.00 -9.33
CA ASN A 265 30.13 0.10 -8.51
C ASN A 265 31.10 1.29 -8.39
N ASP A 266 31.02 2.21 -9.33
CA ASP A 266 31.80 3.43 -9.40
C ASP A 266 31.27 4.44 -8.37
N THR A 267 32.07 5.45 -8.06
CA THR A 267 31.65 6.55 -7.21
C THR A 267 32.17 7.86 -7.77
N VAL A 268 31.29 8.65 -8.39
CA VAL A 268 31.62 9.96 -8.96
C VAL A 268 31.19 11.06 -8.00
N THR A 269 32.11 11.96 -7.65
CA THR A 269 31.84 13.06 -6.71
C THR A 269 32.28 14.41 -7.23
N GLY A 270 31.53 15.47 -6.92
CA GLY A 270 31.91 16.85 -7.19
C GLY A 270 31.05 17.88 -6.48
N THR A 271 31.34 19.17 -6.72
CA THR A 271 30.53 20.28 -6.19
C THR A 271 29.59 20.84 -7.26
N THR A 272 30.11 21.12 -8.46
CA THR A 272 29.35 21.50 -9.65
C THR A 272 29.90 20.76 -10.85
N ASN A 273 29.09 20.54 -11.89
CA ASN A 273 29.58 19.96 -13.13
C ASN A 273 28.77 20.40 -14.36
N SER A 274 29.50 20.62 -15.46
CA SER A 274 28.95 21.01 -16.77
C SER A 274 29.44 20.09 -17.91
N GLY A 275 30.07 18.96 -17.56
CA GLY A 275 30.57 17.93 -18.47
C GLY A 275 29.56 16.78 -18.65
N SER A 276 30.01 15.68 -19.24
CA SER A 276 29.20 14.45 -19.36
C SER A 276 29.71 13.42 -18.36
N ILE A 277 28.85 12.93 -17.47
CA ILE A 277 29.17 11.87 -16.51
C ILE A 277 28.47 10.61 -16.98
N VAL A 278 29.23 9.68 -17.55
CA VAL A 278 28.73 8.36 -17.95
C VAL A 278 29.44 7.33 -17.09
N VAL A 279 28.78 6.88 -16.05
CA VAL A 279 29.09 5.59 -15.42
C VAL A 279 28.36 4.51 -16.23
N SER A 280 28.76 3.23 -16.14
CA SER A 280 28.44 2.29 -17.23
C SER A 280 27.84 0.96 -16.81
N GLY A 281 28.07 0.54 -15.58
CA GLY A 281 27.40 -0.62 -15.04
C GLY A 281 27.96 -0.98 -13.68
N GLY A 282 27.09 -1.39 -12.77
CA GLY A 282 27.37 -1.43 -11.35
C GLY A 282 26.13 -1.02 -10.56
N HIS A 283 26.34 -0.74 -9.28
CA HIS A 283 25.43 0.09 -8.50
C HIS A 283 26.21 1.37 -8.20
N ASP A 284 26.18 2.29 -9.16
CA ASP A 284 27.08 3.42 -9.25
C ASP A 284 26.53 4.60 -8.43
N ALA A 285 27.43 5.29 -7.73
CA ALA A 285 27.08 6.40 -6.83
C ALA A 285 27.57 7.74 -7.40
N VAL A 286 26.66 8.54 -7.98
CA VAL A 286 26.98 9.83 -8.60
C VAL A 286 26.46 10.97 -7.72
N THR A 287 27.35 11.72 -7.06
CA THR A 287 26.97 12.77 -6.09
C THR A 287 27.56 14.15 -6.40
N PHE A 288 26.70 15.13 -6.62
CA PHE A 288 27.05 16.54 -6.77
C PHE A 288 26.33 17.41 -5.74
N SER A 289 27.08 18.13 -4.89
CA SER A 289 26.48 18.95 -3.81
C SER A 289 25.85 20.27 -4.26
N GLY A 290 26.01 20.63 -5.53
CA GLY A 290 25.52 21.87 -6.13
C GLY A 290 24.99 21.66 -7.55
N ALA A 291 25.13 22.70 -8.39
CA ALA A 291 24.51 22.74 -9.71
C ALA A 291 25.20 21.83 -10.74
N VAL A 292 24.39 21.02 -11.41
CA VAL A 292 24.74 20.24 -12.60
C VAL A 292 24.05 20.83 -13.81
N GLY A 293 24.85 21.29 -14.78
CA GLY A 293 24.42 21.61 -16.15
C GLY A 293 24.88 20.59 -17.18
N GLY A 294 25.55 19.53 -16.74
CA GLY A 294 26.03 18.43 -17.57
C GLY A 294 24.97 17.41 -17.96
N TYR A 295 25.39 16.33 -18.61
CA TYR A 295 24.62 15.10 -18.77
C TYR A 295 25.07 14.09 -17.71
N ILE A 296 24.15 13.36 -17.07
CA ILE A 296 24.46 12.19 -16.23
C ILE A 296 23.75 10.97 -16.82
N ASP A 297 24.47 9.85 -16.90
CA ASP A 297 24.01 8.51 -17.28
C ASP A 297 24.57 7.52 -16.26
N GLY A 298 23.73 6.70 -15.65
CA GLY A 298 24.09 5.65 -14.69
C GLY A 298 24.54 4.35 -15.37
N GLY A 299 23.76 3.87 -16.34
CA GLY A 299 24.09 2.67 -17.11
C GLY A 299 23.37 1.41 -16.61
N ASP A 300 24.08 0.28 -16.47
CA ASP A 300 23.48 -1.01 -16.10
C ASP A 300 23.58 -1.31 -14.58
N GLY A 301 22.44 -1.30 -13.88
CA GLY A 301 22.27 -1.72 -12.49
C GLY A 301 21.62 -0.62 -11.64
N ASN A 302 21.28 -0.92 -10.39
CA ASN A 302 20.56 0.00 -9.50
C ASN A 302 21.46 1.15 -9.02
N ASP A 303 21.36 2.30 -9.67
CA ASP A 303 22.23 3.45 -9.43
C ASP A 303 21.68 4.42 -8.38
N THR A 304 22.57 5.21 -7.77
CA THR A 304 22.20 6.28 -6.84
C THR A 304 22.79 7.61 -7.32
N ILE A 305 21.94 8.45 -7.91
CA ILE A 305 22.32 9.73 -8.49
C ILE A 305 21.75 10.86 -7.63
N SER A 306 22.59 11.67 -6.99
CA SER A 306 22.18 12.78 -6.13
C SER A 306 22.79 14.10 -6.60
N VAL A 307 21.95 15.07 -6.99
CA VAL A 307 22.38 16.41 -7.40
C VAL A 307 21.72 17.51 -6.56
N GLY A 308 22.52 18.47 -6.07
CA GLY A 308 22.02 19.62 -5.31
C GLY A 308 21.18 20.59 -6.15
N GLN A 309 21.42 20.63 -7.47
CA GLN A 309 20.57 21.32 -8.44
C GLN A 309 20.75 20.72 -9.84
N LEU A 310 19.65 20.52 -10.58
CA LEU A 310 19.67 20.19 -12.01
C LEU A 310 19.23 21.40 -12.83
N ASN A 311 20.09 21.87 -13.72
CA ASN A 311 19.83 23.02 -14.58
C ASN A 311 18.90 22.68 -15.77
N ALA A 312 18.31 23.71 -16.37
CA ALA A 312 17.47 23.57 -17.57
C ALA A 312 18.23 22.90 -18.71
N ALA A 313 17.55 22.02 -19.46
CA ALA A 313 18.20 21.29 -20.53
C ALA A 313 18.49 22.17 -21.75
N VAL A 314 19.66 21.95 -22.36
CA VAL A 314 20.12 22.62 -23.58
C VAL A 314 20.41 21.54 -24.62
N GLU A 315 19.68 21.57 -25.74
CA GLU A 315 19.94 20.68 -26.87
C GLU A 315 21.33 20.93 -27.45
N VAL A 316 22.17 19.88 -27.43
CA VAL A 316 23.50 19.90 -28.05
C VAL A 316 23.37 19.26 -29.43
N LEU A 317 23.75 20.00 -30.49
CA LEU A 317 23.59 19.54 -31.87
C LEU A 317 24.43 18.28 -32.13
N GLY A 318 23.78 17.11 -32.14
CA GLY A 318 24.42 15.81 -32.37
C GLY A 318 24.90 15.08 -31.11
N GLY A 319 24.46 15.47 -29.91
CA GLY A 319 24.77 14.79 -28.65
C GLY A 319 23.56 14.69 -27.71
N ALA A 320 23.76 14.07 -26.54
CA ALA A 320 22.76 14.11 -25.46
C ALA A 320 22.56 15.56 -24.97
N PRO A 321 21.34 15.94 -24.53
CA PRO A 321 21.11 17.28 -24.00
C PRO A 321 21.84 17.46 -22.67
N ASN A 322 22.59 18.55 -22.56
CA ASN A 322 23.09 19.05 -21.27
C ASN A 322 21.88 19.39 -20.38
N GLY A 323 21.95 19.17 -19.07
CA GLY A 323 20.81 19.32 -18.14
C GLY A 323 19.82 18.13 -18.15
N LYS A 324 20.27 16.94 -18.59
CA LYS A 324 19.56 15.66 -18.44
C LYS A 324 20.25 14.76 -17.40
N ILE A 325 19.45 14.06 -16.60
CA ILE A 325 19.85 12.80 -15.93
C ILE A 325 19.13 11.63 -16.61
N SER A 326 19.87 10.55 -16.85
CA SER A 326 19.38 9.19 -17.07
C SER A 326 19.81 8.33 -15.89
N GLY A 327 18.93 7.50 -15.35
CA GLY A 327 19.32 6.35 -14.50
C GLY A 327 20.00 5.32 -15.40
N GLY A 328 19.22 4.45 -16.03
CA GLY A 328 19.69 3.57 -17.08
C GLY A 328 18.85 2.30 -17.19
N ALA A 329 19.38 1.19 -16.68
CA ALA A 329 18.71 -0.10 -16.61
C ALA A 329 18.96 -0.75 -15.25
N GLY A 330 18.01 -0.62 -14.35
CA GLY A 330 18.12 -0.97 -12.94
C GLY A 330 16.92 -0.40 -12.20
N ASN A 331 16.86 -0.57 -10.88
CA ASN A 331 15.91 0.18 -10.04
C ASN A 331 16.65 1.36 -9.43
N ASP A 332 16.59 2.52 -10.07
CA ASP A 332 17.47 3.65 -9.78
C ASP A 332 16.88 4.62 -8.75
N LEU A 333 17.76 5.22 -7.94
CA LEU A 333 17.42 6.28 -6.99
C LEU A 333 18.03 7.61 -7.42
N ILE A 334 17.20 8.44 -8.06
CA ILE A 334 17.57 9.80 -8.49
C ILE A 334 17.06 10.80 -7.45
N THR A 335 17.95 11.62 -6.90
CA THR A 335 17.63 12.68 -5.92
C THR A 335 18.03 14.04 -6.48
N VAL A 336 17.06 14.95 -6.63
CA VAL A 336 17.26 16.30 -7.16
C VAL A 336 16.84 17.35 -6.11
N GLY A 337 17.83 17.94 -5.44
CA GLY A 337 17.64 18.95 -4.39
C GLY A 337 17.24 20.35 -4.88
N LYS A 338 17.13 20.55 -6.20
CA LYS A 338 16.48 21.70 -6.86
C LYS A 338 16.36 21.46 -8.36
N MET A 339 15.16 21.55 -8.92
CA MET A 339 14.91 21.37 -10.35
C MET A 339 14.63 22.71 -11.03
N ILE A 340 15.53 23.13 -11.92
CA ILE A 340 15.30 24.31 -12.76
C ILE A 340 14.33 23.95 -13.89
N ASN A 341 13.39 24.85 -14.18
CA ASN A 341 12.38 24.66 -15.22
C ASN A 341 13.00 24.29 -16.58
N GLY A 342 12.58 23.16 -17.15
CA GLY A 342 13.14 22.64 -18.39
C GLY A 342 14.27 21.63 -18.21
N ALA A 343 14.62 21.26 -16.98
CA ALA A 343 15.43 20.07 -16.71
C ALA A 343 14.76 18.79 -17.25
N VAL A 344 15.56 17.76 -17.52
CA VAL A 344 15.08 16.45 -17.98
C VAL A 344 15.58 15.37 -17.03
N VAL A 345 14.66 14.54 -16.54
CA VAL A 345 14.98 13.29 -15.83
C VAL A 345 14.32 12.14 -16.56
N ASP A 346 15.04 11.03 -16.65
CA ASP A 346 14.66 9.78 -17.28
C ASP A 346 15.16 8.70 -16.32
N GLY A 347 14.30 7.88 -15.71
CA GLY A 347 14.78 6.78 -14.85
C GLY A 347 15.43 5.74 -15.76
N GLY A 348 14.61 5.03 -16.52
CA GLY A 348 15.05 4.31 -17.70
C GLY A 348 14.33 2.98 -17.86
N ALA A 349 14.90 1.92 -17.30
CA ALA A 349 14.38 0.56 -17.42
C ALA A 349 14.50 -0.23 -16.11
N GLY A 350 13.55 0.02 -15.20
CA GLY A 350 13.26 -0.85 -14.06
C GLY A 350 12.10 -0.33 -13.24
N ASP A 351 12.30 -0.18 -11.93
CA ASP A 351 11.33 0.36 -10.97
C ASP A 351 11.94 1.60 -10.30
N ASP A 352 11.89 2.72 -11.03
CA ASP A 352 12.76 3.87 -10.78
C ASP A 352 12.14 4.89 -9.81
N THR A 353 12.95 5.40 -8.90
CA THR A 353 12.54 6.38 -7.88
C THR A 353 13.20 7.74 -8.08
N LEU A 354 12.38 8.76 -8.32
CA LEU A 354 12.80 10.17 -8.29
C LEU A 354 12.36 10.85 -7.00
N VAL A 355 13.31 11.29 -6.19
CA VAL A 355 13.10 12.20 -5.06
C VAL A 355 13.40 13.62 -5.51
N MET A 356 12.45 14.55 -5.33
CA MET A 356 12.68 15.97 -5.62
C MET A 356 12.07 16.92 -4.58
N GLY A 357 12.77 18.03 -4.34
CA GLY A 357 12.43 18.95 -3.26
C GLY A 357 13.25 20.24 -3.25
N ALA A 358 12.59 21.40 -3.43
CA ALA A 358 13.15 22.72 -3.16
C ALA A 358 12.06 23.81 -2.98
N ASP A 359 12.45 24.91 -2.33
CA ASP A 359 11.56 26.00 -1.89
C ASP A 359 10.84 26.80 -2.99
N THR A 360 11.24 26.70 -4.28
CA THR A 360 10.78 27.65 -5.33
C THR A 360 10.77 27.08 -6.76
N ASP A 361 10.50 25.79 -6.96
CA ASP A 361 10.68 25.20 -8.29
C ASP A 361 9.51 25.48 -9.25
N THR A 362 9.82 25.55 -10.54
CA THR A 362 8.85 25.85 -11.62
C THR A 362 8.93 24.75 -12.67
N PHE A 363 7.77 24.20 -13.06
CA PHE A 363 7.66 22.94 -13.82
C PHE A 363 6.95 23.11 -15.18
N GLY A 364 6.97 24.30 -15.76
CA GLY A 364 6.26 24.58 -17.02
C GLY A 364 6.81 23.85 -18.26
N THR A 365 8.09 23.45 -18.26
CA THR A 365 8.75 22.76 -19.38
C THR A 365 9.64 21.58 -18.97
N THR A 366 9.67 21.26 -17.68
CA THR A 366 10.41 20.11 -17.12
C THR A 366 9.85 18.79 -17.64
N LYS A 367 10.71 17.81 -17.92
CA LYS A 367 10.31 16.48 -18.39
C LYS A 367 10.79 15.40 -17.43
N ILE A 368 9.90 14.46 -17.10
CA ILE A 368 10.19 13.26 -16.32
C ILE A 368 9.61 12.09 -17.12
N THR A 369 10.41 11.07 -17.41
CA THR A 369 10.01 9.87 -18.16
C THR A 369 10.55 8.62 -17.48
N ASN A 370 9.85 7.49 -17.62
CA ASN A 370 10.29 6.18 -17.09
C ASN A 370 10.70 6.29 -15.62
N VAL A 371 9.78 6.80 -14.79
CA VAL A 371 9.93 6.92 -13.34
C VAL A 371 8.63 6.44 -12.73
N GLU A 372 8.73 5.37 -11.95
CA GLU A 372 7.61 4.63 -11.38
C GLU A 372 7.19 5.25 -10.04
N HIS A 373 8.15 5.76 -9.26
CA HIS A 373 7.93 6.34 -7.94
C HIS A 373 8.43 7.79 -7.85
N LEU A 374 7.50 8.75 -7.73
CA LEU A 374 7.84 10.16 -7.54
C LEU A 374 7.66 10.59 -6.08
N VAL A 375 8.77 10.87 -5.38
CA VAL A 375 8.77 11.33 -3.98
C VAL A 375 8.95 12.86 -3.93
N LEU A 376 7.96 13.54 -3.36
CA LEU A 376 7.90 14.98 -3.19
C LEU A 376 8.26 15.34 -1.75
N GLN A 377 9.55 15.62 -1.51
CA GLN A 377 10.10 15.94 -0.19
C GLN A 377 10.24 17.46 -0.02
N ASP A 378 9.67 18.05 1.04
CA ASP A 378 9.65 19.50 1.29
C ASP A 378 9.30 20.35 0.05
N PHE A 379 8.46 19.77 -0.82
CA PHE A 379 8.25 20.24 -2.17
C PHE A 379 7.24 21.39 -2.26
N LYS A 380 7.55 22.41 -3.06
CA LYS A 380 6.70 23.60 -3.23
C LYS A 380 6.57 24.03 -4.69
N LEU A 381 5.36 23.92 -5.23
CA LEU A 381 5.01 24.38 -6.57
C LEU A 381 4.53 25.85 -6.59
N SER A 382 5.31 26.76 -6.00
CA SER A 382 4.95 28.18 -6.03
C SER A 382 6.17 29.08 -6.03
N PHE A 383 6.12 30.14 -6.82
CA PHE A 383 7.13 31.18 -6.82
C PHE A 383 6.51 32.52 -6.40
N THR A 384 7.23 33.28 -5.58
CA THR A 384 6.87 34.67 -5.25
C THR A 384 7.60 35.61 -6.19
N SER A 385 6.86 36.42 -6.94
CA SER A 385 7.46 37.43 -7.82
C SER A 385 8.22 38.46 -6.98
N PRO A 386 9.55 38.62 -7.14
CA PRO A 386 10.32 39.56 -6.31
C PRO A 386 9.95 41.03 -6.59
N THR A 387 9.36 41.32 -7.75
CA THR A 387 8.95 42.68 -8.15
C THR A 387 7.52 43.03 -7.72
N LEU A 388 6.65 42.03 -7.50
CA LEU A 388 5.23 42.23 -7.21
C LEU A 388 4.78 41.69 -5.83
N GLY A 389 5.60 40.89 -5.15
CA GLY A 389 5.26 40.24 -3.88
C GLY A 389 4.17 39.16 -3.99
N THR A 390 3.62 38.93 -5.20
CA THR A 390 2.56 37.95 -5.45
C THR A 390 3.13 36.54 -5.54
N THR A 391 2.58 35.61 -4.76
CA THR A 391 2.89 34.18 -4.87
C THR A 391 1.97 33.54 -5.90
N THR A 392 2.56 33.05 -6.99
CA THR A 392 1.86 32.26 -8.01
C THR A 392 2.09 30.79 -7.71
N VAL A 393 1.01 30.06 -7.43
CA VAL A 393 1.03 28.59 -7.41
C VAL A 393 0.93 28.10 -8.85
N MET A 394 1.85 27.26 -9.27
CA MET A 394 1.75 26.49 -10.51
C MET A 394 1.37 25.05 -10.15
N PRO A 395 0.62 24.31 -10.97
CA PRO A 395 0.48 22.88 -10.75
C PRO A 395 1.66 22.11 -11.33
N LEU A 396 1.91 20.92 -10.78
CA LEU A 396 2.68 19.90 -11.48
C LEU A 396 1.79 19.31 -12.58
N VAL A 397 2.25 19.37 -13.83
CA VAL A 397 1.51 18.83 -15.00
C VAL A 397 2.19 17.53 -15.43
N ALA A 398 1.60 16.41 -15.02
CA ALA A 398 2.18 15.06 -15.19
C ALA A 398 1.81 14.37 -16.52
N THR A 399 1.24 15.10 -17.50
CA THR A 399 0.71 14.51 -18.76
C THR A 399 1.75 13.88 -19.68
N GLY A 400 3.05 14.11 -19.41
CA GLY A 400 4.16 13.47 -20.12
C GLY A 400 4.84 12.32 -19.37
N TYR A 401 4.39 11.98 -18.15
CA TYR A 401 5.09 11.03 -17.27
C TYR A 401 4.58 9.61 -17.55
N THR A 402 5.26 8.92 -18.47
CA THR A 402 4.98 7.52 -18.79
C THR A 402 5.68 6.58 -17.82
N GLY A 403 4.97 5.58 -17.29
CA GLY A 403 5.49 4.57 -16.34
C GLY A 403 5.04 4.78 -14.89
N LEU A 404 4.72 6.02 -14.51
CA LEU A 404 4.42 6.41 -13.13
C LEU A 404 3.36 5.53 -12.44
N GLN A 405 3.75 4.88 -11.35
CA GLN A 405 2.91 4.03 -10.51
C GLN A 405 2.36 4.80 -9.30
N ASP A 406 3.18 5.62 -8.64
CA ASP A 406 2.72 6.46 -7.53
C ASP A 406 3.48 7.77 -7.31
N ILE A 407 2.80 8.67 -6.59
CA ILE A 407 3.37 9.92 -6.08
C ILE A 407 3.27 9.92 -4.56
N THR A 408 4.43 10.01 -3.89
CA THR A 408 4.55 10.04 -2.43
C THR A 408 4.86 11.45 -1.94
N LEU A 409 3.97 12.05 -1.15
CA LEU A 409 4.22 13.30 -0.44
C LEU A 409 4.92 13.02 0.90
N ARG A 410 6.09 13.65 1.09
CA ARG A 410 6.85 13.72 2.35
C ARG A 410 7.19 15.19 2.66
N SER A 411 6.18 16.05 2.64
CA SER A 411 6.31 17.50 2.73
C SER A 411 5.30 18.10 3.69
N SER A 412 5.75 19.09 4.48
CA SER A 412 4.87 19.97 5.27
C SER A 412 4.21 21.07 4.43
N ILE A 413 4.48 21.10 3.12
CA ILE A 413 4.03 22.14 2.19
C ILE A 413 2.98 21.59 1.23
N SER A 414 1.90 22.36 1.05
CA SER A 414 0.81 22.01 0.14
C SER A 414 1.24 21.94 -1.33
N THR A 415 0.88 20.83 -1.98
CA THR A 415 1.21 20.49 -3.37
C THR A 415 -0.07 20.35 -4.19
N ARG A 416 -0.10 20.92 -5.40
CA ARG A 416 -1.19 20.77 -6.38
C ARG A 416 -0.69 20.09 -7.66
N ILE A 417 -1.33 19.00 -8.04
CA ILE A 417 -1.06 18.24 -9.27
C ILE A 417 -2.28 18.36 -10.18
N ASP A 418 -2.10 18.83 -11.41
CA ASP A 418 -3.16 18.92 -12.41
C ASP A 418 -2.89 17.98 -13.59
N ASN A 419 -3.92 17.24 -14.00
CA ASN A 419 -3.90 16.27 -15.09
C ASN A 419 -2.99 15.06 -14.79
N LEU A 420 -3.17 14.44 -13.62
CA LEU A 420 -2.52 13.18 -13.28
C LEU A 420 -3.12 12.02 -14.09
N ALA A 421 -2.29 11.11 -14.59
CA ALA A 421 -2.77 9.92 -15.29
C ALA A 421 -3.65 9.02 -14.37
N GLN A 422 -4.63 8.33 -14.94
CA GLN A 422 -5.45 7.37 -14.20
C GLN A 422 -4.59 6.23 -13.63
N ASN A 423 -5.05 5.61 -12.55
CA ASN A 423 -4.41 4.51 -11.83
C ASN A 423 -3.09 4.84 -11.09
N VAL A 424 -2.53 6.05 -11.22
CA VAL A 424 -1.41 6.49 -10.36
C VAL A 424 -1.91 6.57 -8.92
N ALA A 425 -1.23 5.88 -8.00
CA ALA A 425 -1.54 5.92 -6.58
C ALA A 425 -0.97 7.19 -5.92
N LEU A 426 -1.64 7.65 -4.88
CA LEU A 426 -1.21 8.77 -4.04
C LEU A 426 -0.71 8.19 -2.72
N LYS A 427 0.43 8.66 -2.19
CA LYS A 427 0.87 8.30 -0.84
C LYS A 427 1.17 9.55 -0.02
N MET A 428 0.83 9.52 1.26
CA MET A 428 1.20 10.54 2.25
C MET A 428 1.90 9.82 3.40
N ASP A 429 3.19 10.09 3.57
CA ASP A 429 4.06 9.33 4.46
C ASP A 429 4.80 10.28 5.43
N GLY A 430 4.49 10.17 6.73
CA GLY A 430 5.01 11.07 7.77
C GLY A 430 4.56 12.53 7.63
N VAL A 431 3.55 12.82 6.81
CA VAL A 431 3.13 14.19 6.48
C VAL A 431 2.55 14.89 7.71
N THR A 432 3.08 16.09 7.99
CA THR A 432 2.60 16.98 9.05
C THR A 432 2.51 18.41 8.49
N GLY A 433 1.29 18.89 8.24
CA GLY A 433 1.00 20.30 7.91
C GLY A 433 0.82 20.65 6.43
N GLY A 434 0.83 19.69 5.51
CA GLY A 434 0.68 19.92 4.06
C GLY A 434 -0.62 19.39 3.46
N ALA A 435 -1.12 20.00 2.38
CA ALA A 435 -2.23 19.47 1.59
C ALA A 435 -1.77 18.81 0.27
N LEU A 436 -2.21 17.58 0.01
CA LEU A 436 -2.08 16.96 -1.32
C LEU A 436 -3.37 17.18 -2.12
N LYS A 437 -3.27 17.92 -3.23
CA LYS A 437 -4.40 18.27 -4.10
C LYS A 437 -4.15 17.74 -5.50
N VAL A 438 -5.06 16.90 -6.02
CA VAL A 438 -4.83 16.17 -7.27
C VAL A 438 -6.07 16.23 -8.15
N ASN A 439 -5.90 16.66 -9.40
CA ASN A 439 -6.90 16.51 -10.45
C ASN A 439 -6.46 15.46 -11.46
N TYR A 440 -7.23 14.38 -11.59
CA TYR A 440 -6.97 13.32 -12.57
C TYR A 440 -7.33 13.77 -14.00
N HIS A 441 -6.66 13.20 -14.99
CA HIS A 441 -6.90 13.45 -16.41
C HIS A 441 -8.31 13.01 -16.80
N VAL A 442 -9.03 13.91 -17.47
CA VAL A 442 -10.41 13.68 -17.92
C VAL A 442 -10.42 13.28 -19.39
N ASP A 443 -10.90 12.06 -19.67
CA ASP A 443 -10.96 11.56 -21.03
C ASP A 443 -12.27 12.03 -21.70
N LEU A 444 -12.17 12.59 -22.90
CA LEU A 444 -13.33 13.03 -23.66
C LEU A 444 -13.88 11.87 -24.50
N VAL A 445 -14.91 11.19 -23.99
CA VAL A 445 -15.60 10.11 -24.70
C VAL A 445 -16.67 10.68 -25.60
N ILE A 446 -16.50 10.51 -26.92
CA ILE A 446 -17.51 10.90 -27.92
C ILE A 446 -18.44 9.71 -28.19
N THR A 447 -19.70 9.84 -27.80
CA THR A 447 -20.75 8.84 -28.06
C THR A 447 -21.82 9.44 -28.96
N GLY A 448 -21.80 9.10 -30.24
CA GLY A 448 -22.72 9.66 -31.24
C GLY A 448 -22.42 11.14 -31.53
N MET A 449 -23.41 12.02 -31.34
CA MET A 449 -23.26 13.48 -31.50
C MET A 449 -23.02 14.21 -30.16
N SER A 450 -22.71 13.47 -29.08
CA SER A 450 -22.47 14.03 -27.76
C SER A 450 -21.08 13.62 -27.24
N SER A 451 -20.51 14.44 -26.37
CA SER A 451 -19.22 14.21 -25.72
C SER A 451 -19.40 14.30 -24.20
N VAL A 452 -18.86 13.31 -23.49
CA VAL A 452 -18.90 13.21 -22.02
C VAL A 452 -17.47 13.16 -21.50
N GLN A 453 -17.18 13.88 -20.42
CA GLN A 453 -15.91 13.75 -19.72
C GLN A 453 -15.98 12.51 -18.82
N VAL A 454 -14.90 11.74 -18.74
CA VAL A 454 -14.80 10.55 -17.88
C VAL A 454 -13.55 10.68 -17.02
N GLY A 455 -13.73 10.57 -15.72
CA GLY A 455 -12.69 10.60 -14.70
C GLY A 455 -12.12 9.22 -14.37
N ALA A 456 -11.20 9.20 -13.41
CA ALA A 456 -10.62 7.96 -12.92
C ALA A 456 -11.71 7.05 -12.28
N PRO A 457 -11.80 5.76 -12.68
CA PRO A 457 -12.83 4.85 -12.15
C PRO A 457 -12.55 4.39 -10.71
N VAL A 458 -11.28 4.36 -10.30
CA VAL A 458 -10.84 4.18 -8.91
C VAL A 458 -9.57 5.00 -8.72
N VAL A 459 -9.43 5.65 -7.57
CA VAL A 459 -8.20 6.29 -7.10
C VAL A 459 -7.76 5.62 -5.82
N ASN A 460 -6.49 5.25 -5.70
CA ASN A 460 -5.93 4.72 -4.45
C ASN A 460 -5.06 5.78 -3.78
N ALA A 461 -5.33 6.06 -2.51
CA ALA A 461 -4.51 6.88 -1.64
C ALA A 461 -4.01 6.05 -0.44
N TYR A 462 -2.75 6.18 -0.07
CA TYR A 462 -2.14 5.48 1.06
C TYR A 462 -1.72 6.48 2.13
N LEU A 463 -2.08 6.23 3.39
CA LEU A 463 -1.74 7.06 4.53
C LEU A 463 -0.86 6.26 5.50
N ASN A 464 0.32 6.80 5.80
CA ASN A 464 1.22 6.25 6.80
C ASN A 464 1.69 7.37 7.74
N ASN A 465 1.34 7.28 9.02
CA ASN A 465 1.73 8.22 10.08
C ASN A 465 1.47 9.70 9.70
N VAL A 466 0.29 9.96 9.14
CA VAL A 466 -0.13 11.31 8.70
C VAL A 466 -0.73 12.03 9.90
N THR A 467 -0.23 13.23 10.23
CA THR A 467 -0.74 14.01 11.37
C THR A 467 -1.30 15.36 10.93
N SER A 468 -2.30 15.85 11.67
CA SER A 468 -2.97 17.11 11.37
C SER A 468 -3.34 17.84 12.67
N SER A 469 -3.36 19.16 12.63
CA SER A 469 -3.85 20.00 13.72
C SER A 469 -4.50 21.27 13.19
N ASN A 470 -5.24 21.99 14.03
CA ASN A 470 -5.78 23.32 13.67
C ASN A 470 -4.69 24.35 13.32
N ALA A 471 -3.45 24.16 13.79
CA ALA A 471 -2.31 25.03 13.46
C ALA A 471 -1.57 24.58 12.19
N THR A 472 -1.61 23.28 11.88
CA THR A 472 -0.92 22.62 10.76
C THR A 472 -1.89 21.65 10.07
N PRO A 473 -2.90 22.17 9.33
CA PRO A 473 -3.95 21.34 8.77
C PRO A 473 -3.45 20.54 7.56
N THR A 474 -3.45 19.22 7.70
CA THR A 474 -3.10 18.28 6.63
C THR A 474 -4.36 17.86 5.87
N GLN A 475 -4.33 17.88 4.53
CA GLN A 475 -5.54 17.63 3.71
C GLN A 475 -5.24 16.72 2.51
N LEU A 476 -6.23 15.92 2.11
CA LEU A 476 -6.25 15.19 0.85
C LEU A 476 -7.48 15.61 0.05
N VAL A 477 -7.27 16.19 -1.14
CA VAL A 477 -8.36 16.64 -2.02
C VAL A 477 -8.14 16.06 -3.41
N VAL A 478 -9.08 15.22 -3.87
CA VAL A 478 -9.02 14.57 -5.18
C VAL A 478 -10.21 15.02 -6.03
N THR A 479 -9.93 15.41 -7.27
CA THR A 479 -10.95 15.79 -8.27
C THR A 479 -10.77 15.00 -9.56
N GLY A 480 -11.85 14.83 -10.31
CA GLY A 480 -11.86 14.06 -11.55
C GLY A 480 -11.84 12.55 -11.34
N ASN A 481 -12.38 12.05 -10.21
CA ASN A 481 -12.59 10.62 -9.98
C ASN A 481 -14.09 10.29 -10.00
N ASP A 482 -14.52 9.51 -11.00
CA ASP A 482 -15.95 9.21 -11.20
C ASP A 482 -16.41 7.97 -10.42
N GLY A 483 -15.47 7.13 -9.98
CA GLY A 483 -15.72 6.10 -8.98
C GLY A 483 -15.04 6.40 -7.64
N ALA A 484 -14.60 5.37 -6.92
CA ALA A 484 -14.20 5.51 -5.52
C ALA A 484 -12.77 6.05 -5.33
N LEU A 485 -12.61 6.98 -4.40
CA LEU A 485 -11.34 7.25 -3.72
C LEU A 485 -11.19 6.22 -2.58
N VAL A 486 -10.31 5.24 -2.76
CA VAL A 486 -9.97 4.23 -1.76
C VAL A 486 -8.78 4.71 -0.94
N VAL A 487 -8.97 4.89 0.35
CA VAL A 487 -7.97 5.36 1.32
C VAL A 487 -7.48 4.17 2.14
N HIS A 488 -6.25 3.76 1.91
CA HIS A 488 -5.54 2.68 2.58
C HIS A 488 -4.76 3.25 3.78
N VAL A 489 -5.26 3.02 4.98
CA VAL A 489 -4.68 3.51 6.23
C VAL A 489 -3.73 2.45 6.77
N GLN A 490 -2.43 2.64 6.57
CA GLN A 490 -1.40 1.67 6.96
C GLN A 490 -1.07 1.77 8.45
N SER A 491 -1.07 3.00 8.98
CA SER A 491 -0.91 3.31 10.39
C SER A 491 -1.76 4.53 10.76
N ASP A 492 -2.05 4.67 12.06
CA ASP A 492 -2.96 5.69 12.60
C ASP A 492 -2.68 7.07 12.01
N SER A 493 -3.73 7.69 11.47
CA SER A 493 -3.60 8.89 10.64
C SER A 493 -4.73 9.89 10.93
N THR A 494 -4.39 11.17 11.00
CA THR A 494 -5.33 12.28 11.22
C THR A 494 -5.23 13.30 10.09
N LEU A 495 -6.36 13.67 9.48
CA LEU A 495 -6.46 14.70 8.45
C LEU A 495 -7.49 15.76 8.81
N ALA A 496 -7.20 17.03 8.50
CA ALA A 496 -8.15 18.13 8.64
C ALA A 496 -9.26 18.10 7.57
N LEU A 497 -9.01 17.46 6.42
CA LEU A 497 -10.01 17.25 5.36
C LEU A 497 -9.60 16.06 4.46
N ILE A 498 -10.57 15.19 4.17
CA ILE A 498 -10.57 14.30 3.00
C ILE A 498 -11.74 14.73 2.11
N ASN A 499 -11.48 14.96 0.82
CA ASN A 499 -12.54 15.27 -0.15
C ASN A 499 -12.29 14.59 -1.51
N SER A 500 -13.38 14.16 -2.13
CA SER A 500 -13.40 13.50 -3.44
C SER A 500 -14.52 14.07 -4.31
N GLN A 501 -14.19 14.43 -5.55
CA GLN A 501 -15.10 15.05 -6.54
C GLN A 501 -14.97 14.35 -7.90
N THR A 502 -16.10 14.17 -8.60
CA THR A 502 -16.13 13.63 -9.96
C THR A 502 -15.77 14.72 -10.99
N VAL A 503 -15.71 14.37 -12.28
CA VAL A 503 -15.39 15.34 -13.34
C VAL A 503 -16.43 16.46 -13.50
N ASP A 504 -17.67 16.26 -13.03
CA ASP A 504 -18.79 17.19 -13.20
C ASP A 504 -18.70 18.44 -12.27
N GLY A 505 -17.60 18.56 -11.51
CA GLY A 505 -17.24 19.77 -10.76
C GLY A 505 -17.52 19.70 -9.25
N PRO A 506 -17.39 20.82 -8.52
CA PRO A 506 -17.29 20.83 -7.05
C PRO A 506 -18.58 20.49 -6.29
N TYR A 507 -19.68 20.22 -6.99
CA TYR A 507 -20.96 19.78 -6.43
C TYR A 507 -21.26 18.29 -6.72
N SER A 508 -20.28 17.56 -7.26
CA SER A 508 -20.40 16.15 -7.62
C SER A 508 -19.92 15.24 -6.48
N ASN A 509 -20.67 14.16 -6.23
CA ASN A 509 -20.51 13.36 -5.01
C ASN A 509 -19.59 12.16 -5.23
N GLY A 510 -18.28 12.36 -5.06
CA GLY A 510 -17.33 11.25 -5.00
C GLY A 510 -17.67 10.26 -3.87
N LYS A 511 -17.40 8.96 -4.07
CA LYS A 511 -17.40 7.95 -2.99
C LYS A 511 -16.01 7.87 -2.39
N VAL A 512 -15.92 7.90 -1.06
CA VAL A 512 -14.72 7.49 -0.33
C VAL A 512 -14.93 6.09 0.24
N VAL A 513 -13.90 5.25 0.14
CA VAL A 513 -13.82 3.93 0.77
C VAL A 513 -12.59 3.97 1.69
N VAL A 514 -12.68 3.46 2.92
CA VAL A 514 -11.57 3.41 3.87
C VAL A 514 -11.27 1.96 4.21
N VAL A 515 -10.00 1.58 4.07
CA VAL A 515 -9.49 0.22 4.30
C VAL A 515 -8.15 0.28 5.02
N GLY A 516 -7.73 -0.83 5.63
CA GLY A 516 -6.37 -0.98 6.18
C GLY A 516 -6.34 -1.24 7.68
N THR A 517 -5.14 -1.13 8.25
CA THR A 517 -4.80 -1.56 9.62
C THR A 517 -4.65 -0.43 10.63
N GLY A 518 -4.57 0.82 10.18
CA GLY A 518 -4.52 2.00 11.05
C GLY A 518 -5.88 2.65 11.24
N HIS A 519 -6.06 3.32 12.38
CA HIS A 519 -7.24 4.12 12.70
C HIS A 519 -7.21 5.48 11.96
N LEU A 520 -8.33 5.90 11.39
CA LEU A 520 -8.43 7.19 10.67
C LEU A 520 -9.25 8.22 11.46
N THR A 521 -8.73 9.43 11.64
CA THR A 521 -9.52 10.56 12.16
C THR A 521 -9.57 11.66 11.10
N ALA A 522 -10.73 11.95 10.53
CA ALA A 522 -10.84 12.91 9.42
C ALA A 522 -12.17 13.67 9.37
N ASN A 523 -12.11 14.92 8.90
CA ASN A 523 -13.32 15.65 8.47
C ASN A 523 -13.55 15.43 6.96
N PHE A 524 -14.81 15.33 6.56
CA PHE A 524 -15.27 15.20 5.16
C PHE A 524 -16.11 16.42 4.74
N ILE A 525 -16.17 17.45 5.59
CA ILE A 525 -16.72 18.78 5.33
C ILE A 525 -15.59 19.80 5.49
N GLY A 526 -15.36 20.60 4.46
CA GLY A 526 -14.41 21.70 4.47
C GLY A 526 -14.82 22.85 3.56
N SER A 527 -13.97 23.87 3.47
CA SER A 527 -14.09 24.90 2.45
C SER A 527 -12.73 25.37 1.96
N GLU A 528 -12.67 25.75 0.69
CA GLU A 528 -11.48 26.33 0.06
C GLU A 528 -11.91 27.43 -0.91
N GLY A 529 -11.27 28.61 -0.83
CA GLY A 529 -11.54 29.72 -1.76
C GLY A 529 -12.98 30.27 -1.75
N GLY A 530 -13.80 29.90 -0.75
CA GLY A 530 -15.23 30.19 -0.69
C GLY A 530 -16.15 29.11 -1.25
N TYR A 531 -15.60 27.99 -1.74
CA TYR A 531 -16.35 26.80 -2.17
C TYR A 531 -16.45 25.78 -1.03
N ASN A 532 -17.60 25.11 -0.92
CA ASN A 532 -17.78 23.99 0.00
C ASN A 532 -17.13 22.74 -0.60
N LEU A 533 -16.36 22.02 0.23
CA LEU A 533 -15.75 20.74 -0.11
C LEU A 533 -16.41 19.69 0.79
N THR A 534 -17.43 19.01 0.27
CA THR A 534 -18.20 18.01 1.01
C THR A 534 -18.11 16.66 0.33
N THR A 535 -17.87 15.61 1.11
CA THR A 535 -18.12 14.22 0.70
C THR A 535 -19.39 13.72 1.37
N HIS A 536 -20.19 12.95 0.63
CA HIS A 536 -21.49 12.44 1.07
C HIS A 536 -21.56 10.92 1.16
N ASN A 537 -20.68 10.20 0.45
CA ASN A 537 -20.67 8.73 0.41
C ASN A 537 -19.36 8.20 1.00
N LEU A 538 -19.46 7.47 2.10
CA LEU A 538 -18.34 6.90 2.85
C LEU A 538 -18.60 5.41 3.15
N ASP A 539 -17.59 4.58 2.95
CA ASP A 539 -17.64 3.13 3.20
C ASP A 539 -16.34 2.70 3.88
N ALA A 540 -16.37 2.67 5.21
CA ALA A 540 -15.26 2.29 6.09
C ALA A 540 -15.41 0.84 6.62
N SER A 541 -16.30 0.05 6.03
CA SER A 541 -16.65 -1.33 6.44
C SER A 541 -15.48 -2.31 6.53
N SER A 542 -14.34 -1.98 5.91
CA SER A 542 -13.10 -2.78 5.89
C SER A 542 -11.89 -2.03 6.47
N SER A 543 -12.12 -1.02 7.31
CA SER A 543 -11.09 -0.30 8.07
C SER A 543 -10.78 -0.96 9.43
N ALA A 544 -9.76 -0.45 10.13
CA ALA A 544 -9.44 -0.80 11.51
C ALA A 544 -9.97 0.22 12.53
N GLY A 545 -10.96 1.03 12.13
CA GLY A 545 -11.55 2.09 12.94
C GLY A 545 -11.49 3.48 12.28
N ILE A 546 -12.52 4.30 12.48
CA ILE A 546 -12.64 5.65 11.94
C ILE A 546 -13.43 6.61 12.85
N ASP A 547 -12.84 7.78 13.09
CA ASP A 547 -13.50 8.98 13.61
C ASP A 547 -13.80 9.98 12.47
N VAL A 548 -15.05 10.00 12.03
CA VAL A 548 -15.57 10.96 11.06
C VAL A 548 -16.00 12.22 11.79
N LEU A 549 -15.14 13.25 11.77
CA LEU A 549 -15.31 14.53 12.45
C LEU A 549 -16.43 15.41 11.87
N GLY A 550 -16.91 15.08 10.67
CA GLY A 550 -17.98 15.78 9.97
C GLY A 550 -18.22 15.15 8.60
N ILE A 551 -19.48 14.86 8.25
CA ILE A 551 -19.86 14.40 6.90
C ILE A 551 -21.26 14.91 6.52
N GLY A 552 -21.44 15.30 5.25
CA GLY A 552 -22.69 15.88 4.75
C GLY A 552 -22.69 17.40 4.58
N GLY A 553 -23.83 17.97 4.20
CA GLY A 553 -23.88 19.37 3.76
C GLY A 553 -25.25 19.90 3.37
N SER A 554 -25.40 21.22 3.44
CA SER A 554 -26.61 21.95 3.08
C SER A 554 -26.88 21.93 1.56
N GLY A 555 -27.45 20.84 1.05
CA GLY A 555 -27.76 20.68 -0.37
C GLY A 555 -28.91 19.70 -0.71
N GLY A 556 -29.49 19.03 0.28
CA GLY A 556 -30.47 17.95 0.04
C GLY A 556 -29.86 16.69 -0.58
N VAL A 557 -28.53 16.56 -0.54
CA VAL A 557 -27.80 15.37 -1.01
C VAL A 557 -27.88 14.28 0.06
N PRO A 558 -28.26 13.03 -0.30
CA PRO A 558 -28.19 11.88 0.60
C PRO A 558 -26.78 11.62 1.11
N ASN A 559 -26.62 11.45 2.42
CA ASN A 559 -25.40 10.88 2.98
C ASN A 559 -25.55 9.36 3.03
N THR A 560 -24.53 8.62 2.60
CA THR A 560 -24.46 7.16 2.74
C THR A 560 -23.18 6.84 3.50
N VAL A 561 -23.31 6.33 4.72
CA VAL A 561 -22.16 5.94 5.56
C VAL A 561 -22.29 4.49 5.97
N VAL A 562 -21.22 3.73 5.82
CA VAL A 562 -21.06 2.39 6.39
C VAL A 562 -19.78 2.41 7.22
N LEU A 563 -19.90 2.10 8.50
CA LEU A 563 -18.81 1.97 9.46
C LEU A 563 -18.38 0.49 9.58
N SER A 564 -17.42 0.19 10.43
CA SER A 564 -16.58 -1.02 10.42
C SER A 564 -17.07 -2.12 11.39
N ALA A 565 -16.12 -2.92 11.88
CA ALA A 565 -16.31 -3.90 12.96
C ALA A 565 -15.50 -3.51 14.22
N TYR A 566 -15.10 -2.25 14.32
CA TYR A 566 -14.36 -1.62 15.40
C TYR A 566 -15.12 -0.39 15.89
N ASN A 567 -14.77 0.10 17.08
CA ASN A 567 -15.40 1.29 17.66
C ASN A 567 -15.16 2.53 16.78
N ASP A 568 -16.22 2.98 16.12
CA ASP A 568 -16.20 4.09 15.18
C ASP A 568 -16.99 5.30 15.69
N SER A 569 -16.80 6.47 15.07
CA SER A 569 -17.72 7.59 15.28
C SER A 569 -18.02 8.41 14.03
N VAL A 570 -19.23 8.96 13.95
CA VAL A 570 -19.67 9.76 12.81
C VAL A 570 -20.46 10.99 13.21
N ALA A 571 -19.89 12.18 13.00
CA ALA A 571 -20.58 13.45 13.11
C ALA A 571 -21.29 13.80 11.80
N ALA A 572 -22.60 13.61 11.76
CA ALA A 572 -23.43 13.84 10.58
C ALA A 572 -23.99 15.27 10.54
N ASP A 573 -23.78 15.96 9.42
CA ASP A 573 -24.50 17.20 9.08
C ASP A 573 -25.83 16.84 8.41
N LEU A 574 -26.91 16.95 9.19
CA LEU A 574 -28.27 16.65 8.76
C LEU A 574 -29.04 17.93 8.36
N LEU A 575 -28.38 18.90 7.73
CA LEU A 575 -29.02 20.08 7.15
C LEU A 575 -29.56 19.82 5.74
N GLY A 576 -30.88 19.96 5.58
CA GLY A 576 -31.56 19.92 4.29
C GLY A 576 -32.15 18.54 3.94
N ALA A 577 -33.21 18.57 3.14
CA ALA A 577 -34.05 17.43 2.83
C ALA A 577 -33.31 16.32 2.03
N SER A 578 -32.83 15.28 2.71
CA SER A 578 -32.22 14.12 2.05
C SER A 578 -32.52 12.79 2.76
N VAL A 579 -32.53 11.69 2.00
CA VAL A 579 -32.70 10.32 2.54
C VAL A 579 -31.32 9.79 2.89
N SER A 580 -30.83 10.11 4.09
CA SER A 580 -29.50 9.69 4.54
C SER A 580 -29.52 8.34 5.25
N THR A 581 -28.46 7.54 5.11
CA THR A 581 -28.29 6.23 5.76
C THR A 581 -26.93 6.12 6.43
N PHE A 582 -26.92 5.57 7.64
CA PHE A 582 -25.72 5.33 8.46
C PHE A 582 -25.81 3.92 9.03
N THR A 583 -24.92 3.03 8.60
CA THR A 583 -24.75 1.71 9.19
C THR A 583 -23.59 1.78 10.18
N LEU A 584 -23.85 1.47 11.46
CA LEU A 584 -22.82 1.49 12.50
C LEU A 584 -21.93 0.25 12.42
N GLY A 585 -22.52 -0.92 12.15
CA GLY A 585 -21.78 -2.16 12.00
C GLY A 585 -21.64 -2.85 13.34
N ALA A 586 -20.43 -3.23 13.72
CA ALA A 586 -20.16 -3.83 15.03
C ALA A 586 -19.05 -3.04 15.71
N GLY A 587 -19.18 -2.83 17.01
CA GLY A 587 -18.23 -1.96 17.72
C GLY A 587 -18.88 -1.46 19.00
N SER A 588 -18.46 -0.27 19.42
CA SER A 588 -19.18 0.56 20.38
C SER A 588 -19.16 1.94 19.75
N ASP A 589 -20.15 2.16 18.90
CA ASP A 589 -20.10 3.19 17.88
C ASP A 589 -20.86 4.44 18.30
N VAL A 590 -20.40 5.61 17.86
CA VAL A 590 -21.01 6.88 18.25
C VAL A 590 -21.47 7.68 17.03
N PHE A 591 -22.77 7.66 16.77
CA PHE A 591 -23.40 8.61 15.85
C PHE A 591 -23.55 9.97 16.56
N LYS A 592 -23.11 11.06 15.94
CA LYS A 592 -23.10 12.41 16.50
C LYS A 592 -23.80 13.39 15.56
N LEU A 593 -24.47 14.41 16.08
CA LEU A 593 -24.82 15.59 15.27
C LEU A 593 -23.57 16.45 15.04
N TYR A 594 -23.36 16.92 13.80
CA TYR A 594 -22.23 17.80 13.49
C TYR A 594 -22.44 19.20 14.09
N GLU A 595 -21.56 19.63 15.00
CA GLU A 595 -21.72 20.90 15.74
C GLU A 595 -21.04 22.11 15.08
N SER A 596 -20.10 21.91 14.15
CA SER A 596 -19.34 23.03 13.57
C SER A 596 -20.18 23.82 12.54
N GLY A 597 -20.67 25.00 12.93
CA GLY A 597 -21.41 25.90 12.04
C GLY A 597 -22.03 27.11 12.74
N VAL A 598 -22.69 27.98 11.97
CA VAL A 598 -23.37 29.21 12.47
C VAL A 598 -24.88 29.06 12.65
N SER A 599 -25.44 27.88 12.41
CA SER A 599 -26.87 27.58 12.52
C SER A 599 -27.06 26.22 13.19
N ALA A 600 -27.31 26.24 14.49
CA ALA A 600 -27.52 25.06 15.32
C ALA A 600 -29.02 24.93 15.71
N PRO A 601 -29.52 23.69 15.92
CA PRO A 601 -28.84 22.42 15.66
C PRO A 601 -28.77 22.10 14.15
N ARG A 602 -27.76 21.34 13.72
CA ARG A 602 -27.59 20.92 12.32
C ARG A 602 -28.46 19.70 11.98
N PHE A 603 -29.75 19.83 12.27
CA PHE A 603 -30.71 18.73 12.26
C PHE A 603 -32.07 19.19 11.69
N SER A 604 -32.11 19.36 10.36
CA SER A 604 -33.25 19.85 9.58
C SER A 604 -33.41 19.09 8.25
N ASN A 605 -33.39 17.76 8.34
CA ASN A 605 -33.41 16.83 7.21
C ASN A 605 -34.81 16.32 6.84
N LEU A 606 -35.85 16.63 7.63
CA LEU A 606 -37.22 16.22 7.34
C LEU A 606 -37.80 17.04 6.19
N SER A 607 -38.51 16.35 5.30
CA SER A 607 -39.34 16.97 4.28
C SER A 607 -40.67 16.24 4.16
N VAL A 608 -41.71 17.03 3.91
CA VAL A 608 -43.08 16.55 3.71
C VAL A 608 -43.58 17.02 2.35
N ALA A 609 -43.98 16.08 1.49
CA ALA A 609 -44.61 16.37 0.21
C ALA A 609 -45.91 15.57 0.09
N ASN A 610 -46.99 16.20 -0.38
CA ASN A 610 -48.31 15.55 -0.54
C ASN A 610 -48.82 14.84 0.74
N ASN A 611 -48.58 15.43 1.92
CA ASN A 611 -48.86 14.86 3.24
C ASN A 611 -48.14 13.51 3.51
N LYS A 612 -46.97 13.32 2.92
CA LYS A 612 -46.09 12.16 3.12
C LYS A 612 -44.68 12.60 3.49
N VAL A 613 -44.08 11.91 4.45
CA VAL A 613 -42.67 12.07 4.81
C VAL A 613 -41.83 11.53 3.65
N THR A 614 -40.92 12.33 3.11
CA THR A 614 -40.10 11.98 1.93
C THR A 614 -38.61 11.88 2.22
N THR A 615 -38.10 12.56 3.25
CA THR A 615 -36.67 12.56 3.61
C THR A 615 -36.49 12.49 5.12
N PHE A 616 -35.50 11.74 5.58
CA PHE A 616 -35.04 11.62 6.97
C PHE A 616 -33.74 10.79 6.99
N ALA A 617 -33.05 10.75 8.14
CA ALA A 617 -31.87 9.93 8.35
C ALA A 617 -32.25 8.57 8.94
N THR A 618 -31.61 7.49 8.49
CA THR A 618 -31.81 6.13 9.01
C THR A 618 -30.49 5.60 9.57
N LEU A 619 -30.52 5.14 10.82
CA LEU A 619 -29.44 4.40 11.48
C LEU A 619 -29.80 2.91 11.47
N THR A 620 -28.86 2.08 11.05
CA THR A 620 -28.97 0.61 11.04
C THR A 620 -27.80 -0.02 11.81
N ASP A 621 -28.03 -1.24 12.30
CA ASP A 621 -27.13 -2.02 13.16
C ASP A 621 -26.91 -1.49 14.60
N PHE A 622 -27.69 -0.50 15.04
CA PHE A 622 -27.56 0.06 16.40
C PHE A 622 -27.77 -0.99 17.51
N GLU A 623 -26.70 -1.36 18.22
CA GLU A 623 -26.73 -2.27 19.37
C GLU A 623 -26.97 -1.51 20.68
N LYS A 624 -28.12 -1.79 21.32
CA LYS A 624 -28.52 -1.19 22.58
C LYS A 624 -27.54 -1.52 23.72
N GLY A 625 -27.10 -0.48 24.44
CA GLY A 625 -26.16 -0.57 25.55
C GLY A 625 -24.69 -0.70 25.12
N VAL A 626 -24.42 -0.55 23.82
CA VAL A 626 -23.11 -0.68 23.19
C VAL A 626 -22.85 0.54 22.29
N ASP A 627 -23.81 0.88 21.44
CA ASP A 627 -23.79 2.07 20.60
C ASP A 627 -24.44 3.28 21.27
N HIS A 628 -24.06 4.46 20.77
CA HIS A 628 -24.50 5.74 21.30
C HIS A 628 -24.94 6.70 20.19
N VAL A 629 -26.02 7.44 20.46
CA VAL A 629 -26.36 8.67 19.74
C VAL A 629 -26.02 9.88 20.61
N ASP A 630 -25.08 10.69 20.14
CA ASP A 630 -24.75 11.99 20.70
C ASP A 630 -25.51 13.11 19.96
N LEU A 631 -26.49 13.70 20.63
CA LEU A 631 -27.19 14.87 20.13
C LEU A 631 -26.41 16.18 20.39
N GLY A 632 -25.30 16.10 21.12
CA GLY A 632 -24.40 17.20 21.42
C GLY A 632 -25.00 18.29 22.31
N THR A 633 -24.17 19.30 22.54
CA THR A 633 -24.51 20.51 23.31
C THR A 633 -25.57 21.37 22.64
N VAL A 634 -25.73 21.20 21.31
CA VAL A 634 -26.75 21.89 20.50
C VAL A 634 -28.18 21.43 20.82
N ILE A 635 -28.37 20.26 21.43
CA ILE A 635 -29.67 19.79 21.96
C ILE A 635 -29.61 19.78 23.50
N PRO A 636 -30.04 20.83 24.20
CA PRO A 636 -29.89 20.94 25.66
C PRO A 636 -30.90 20.10 26.46
N ALA A 637 -31.94 19.56 25.81
CA ALA A 637 -32.99 18.75 26.45
C ALA A 637 -33.70 17.84 25.44
N VAL A 638 -34.11 16.66 25.88
CA VAL A 638 -34.94 15.72 25.11
C VAL A 638 -36.21 15.37 25.88
N THR A 639 -37.36 15.44 25.21
CA THR A 639 -38.67 15.06 25.75
C THR A 639 -38.85 13.55 25.63
N THR A 640 -38.79 12.85 26.77
CA THR A 640 -38.94 11.38 26.86
C THR A 640 -40.38 10.96 27.17
N GLY A 641 -40.76 9.74 26.80
CA GLY A 641 -42.07 9.15 27.13
C GLY A 641 -43.23 9.67 26.28
N ILE A 642 -42.94 10.33 25.17
CA ILE A 642 -43.93 10.73 24.16
C ILE A 642 -44.41 9.51 23.36
N SER A 643 -45.68 9.51 22.95
CA SER A 643 -46.31 8.34 22.31
C SER A 643 -46.74 8.60 20.87
N ALA A 644 -46.44 7.67 19.97
CA ALA A 644 -47.01 7.59 18.63
C ALA A 644 -48.52 7.24 18.62
N GLY A 645 -49.09 6.80 19.75
CA GLY A 645 -50.47 6.34 19.86
C GLY A 645 -50.79 5.13 18.97
N SER A 646 -52.06 4.93 18.63
CA SER A 646 -52.52 3.84 17.75
C SER A 646 -52.31 4.14 16.26
N ALA A 647 -51.18 4.75 15.89
CA ALA A 647 -50.89 5.15 14.51
C ALA A 647 -50.61 3.94 13.59
N THR A 648 -51.23 3.94 12.41
CA THR A 648 -51.05 2.90 11.38
C THR A 648 -50.12 3.33 10.24
N THR A 649 -49.66 4.58 10.22
CA THR A 649 -48.64 5.09 9.29
C THR A 649 -47.62 5.95 10.02
N LEU A 650 -46.43 6.08 9.44
CA LEU A 650 -45.36 6.94 9.97
C LEU A 650 -45.83 8.39 10.10
N GLU A 651 -46.61 8.91 9.15
CA GLU A 651 -47.07 10.31 9.22
C GLU A 651 -48.01 10.53 10.41
N GLN A 652 -48.92 9.59 10.69
CA GLN A 652 -49.80 9.71 11.85
C GLN A 652 -49.03 9.53 13.16
N ALA A 653 -48.03 8.65 13.20
CA ALA A 653 -47.16 8.47 14.36
C ALA A 653 -46.38 9.77 14.66
N LEU A 654 -45.81 10.38 13.62
CA LEU A 654 -45.03 11.60 13.71
C LEU A 654 -45.88 12.82 14.09
N ILE A 655 -47.11 12.95 13.54
CA ILE A 655 -48.08 13.99 13.97
C ILE A 655 -48.45 13.82 15.44
N ASN A 656 -48.71 12.59 15.89
CA ASN A 656 -49.02 12.31 17.29
C ASN A 656 -47.84 12.69 18.19
N ALA A 657 -46.62 12.29 17.83
CA ALA A 657 -45.39 12.62 18.54
C ALA A 657 -45.11 14.14 18.58
N SER A 658 -45.22 14.84 17.45
CA SER A 658 -44.94 16.27 17.35
C SER A 658 -45.84 17.11 18.26
N SER A 659 -47.10 16.70 18.44
CA SER A 659 -48.04 17.38 19.35
C SER A 659 -47.64 17.36 20.83
N GLN A 660 -46.66 16.54 21.21
CA GLN A 660 -46.13 16.39 22.57
C GLN A 660 -44.74 17.02 22.76
N VAL A 661 -44.12 17.54 21.69
CA VAL A 661 -42.80 18.19 21.70
C VAL A 661 -43.00 19.69 21.43
N SER A 662 -42.20 20.55 22.07
CA SER A 662 -42.27 22.01 21.86
C SER A 662 -41.53 22.45 20.59
N ALA A 663 -41.81 23.65 20.08
CA ALA A 663 -40.95 24.31 19.09
C ALA A 663 -39.50 24.40 19.58
N ASN A 664 -38.53 24.19 18.68
CA ASN A 664 -37.10 24.03 18.96
C ASN A 664 -36.78 22.86 19.93
N GLY A 665 -37.73 21.96 20.17
CA GLY A 665 -37.60 20.84 21.10
C GLY A 665 -37.29 19.53 20.37
N THR A 666 -36.53 18.67 21.03
CA THR A 666 -36.28 17.29 20.59
C THR A 666 -37.09 16.33 21.44
N GLY A 667 -37.58 15.24 20.84
CA GLY A 667 -38.25 14.14 21.54
C GLY A 667 -37.92 12.78 20.94
N VAL A 668 -38.04 11.73 21.75
CA VAL A 668 -37.78 10.34 21.33
C VAL A 668 -39.05 9.52 21.50
N PHE A 669 -39.51 8.88 20.42
CA PHE A 669 -40.70 8.02 20.41
C PHE A 669 -40.42 6.68 19.71
N GLU A 670 -41.24 5.68 20.00
CA GLU A 670 -41.19 4.37 19.36
C GLU A 670 -42.40 4.15 18.46
N TRP A 671 -42.18 3.55 17.29
CA TRP A 671 -43.27 3.11 16.42
C TRP A 671 -42.82 1.92 15.55
N ASN A 672 -43.69 0.94 15.38
CA ASN A 672 -43.49 -0.22 14.49
C ASN A 672 -42.18 -1.02 14.71
N GLY A 673 -41.63 -1.00 15.93
CA GLY A 673 -40.38 -1.70 16.28
C GLY A 673 -39.10 -0.90 16.08
N ASP A 674 -39.21 0.37 15.67
CA ASP A 674 -38.10 1.31 15.54
C ASP A 674 -38.18 2.42 16.62
N THR A 675 -37.03 3.02 16.94
CA THR A 675 -36.94 4.26 17.73
C THR A 675 -36.73 5.45 16.80
N TYR A 676 -37.40 6.56 17.07
CA TYR A 676 -37.31 7.80 16.30
C TYR A 676 -36.87 8.95 17.19
N ILE A 677 -35.89 9.72 16.71
CA ILE A 677 -35.48 11.00 17.29
C ILE A 677 -36.03 12.09 16.39
N TYR A 678 -36.91 12.93 16.91
CA TYR A 678 -37.57 14.01 16.17
C TYR A 678 -37.26 15.36 16.81
N HIS A 679 -36.83 16.32 15.99
CA HIS A 679 -36.56 17.69 16.39
C HIS A 679 -37.52 18.62 15.66
N GLN A 680 -38.24 19.48 16.39
CA GLN A 680 -39.05 20.54 15.81
C GLN A 680 -38.23 21.79 15.55
N ASP A 681 -38.45 22.43 14.40
CA ASP A 681 -37.96 23.77 14.14
C ASP A 681 -38.70 24.83 15.01
N ALA A 682 -38.59 26.11 14.65
CA ALA A 682 -39.32 27.17 15.34
C ALA A 682 -40.86 27.11 15.14
N THR A 683 -41.35 26.26 14.23
CA THR A 683 -42.76 26.09 13.88
C THR A 683 -43.30 24.81 14.54
N VAL A 684 -44.41 24.91 15.26
CA VAL A 684 -45.02 23.72 15.89
C VAL A 684 -45.73 22.85 14.86
N GLY A 685 -45.40 21.57 14.85
CA GLY A 685 -46.00 20.53 14.01
C GLY A 685 -45.14 20.15 12.80
N VAL A 686 -45.32 18.90 12.34
CA VAL A 686 -44.50 18.27 11.30
C VAL A 686 -44.40 19.11 10.03
N ASN A 687 -43.19 19.61 9.73
CA ASN A 687 -42.95 20.49 8.57
C ASN A 687 -41.56 20.29 7.94
N THR A 688 -41.31 20.94 6.81
CA THR A 688 -40.00 20.92 6.14
C THR A 688 -39.09 21.96 6.80
N GLY A 689 -38.14 21.48 7.59
CA GLY A 689 -37.32 22.29 8.50
C GLY A 689 -37.03 21.55 9.81
N ASP A 690 -37.91 20.63 10.18
CA ASP A 690 -37.72 19.67 11.27
C ASP A 690 -36.57 18.68 11.01
N GLY A 691 -36.09 18.06 12.08
CA GLY A 691 -35.15 16.94 12.05
C GLY A 691 -35.84 15.60 12.33
N LEU A 692 -35.49 14.55 11.58
CA LEU A 692 -35.89 13.17 11.89
C LEU A 692 -34.75 12.17 11.68
N ILE A 693 -34.49 11.35 12.70
CA ILE A 693 -33.64 10.16 12.65
C ILE A 693 -34.49 8.94 13.04
N ARG A 694 -34.34 7.83 12.31
CA ARG A 694 -34.93 6.51 12.60
C ARG A 694 -33.82 5.52 12.93
N LEU A 695 -33.81 4.95 14.13
CA LEU A 695 -32.96 3.83 14.54
C LEU A 695 -33.76 2.54 14.29
N VAL A 696 -33.31 1.72 13.34
CA VAL A 696 -34.08 0.58 12.84
C VAL A 696 -33.99 -0.62 13.78
N GLY A 697 -35.15 -1.21 14.10
CA GLY A 697 -35.26 -2.50 14.80
C GLY A 697 -34.94 -2.47 16.30
N VAL A 698 -34.72 -1.30 16.89
CA VAL A 698 -34.34 -1.14 18.31
C VAL A 698 -35.34 -0.30 19.09
N THR A 699 -35.64 -0.70 20.34
CA THR A 699 -36.59 -0.04 21.25
C THR A 699 -36.14 -0.07 22.72
N GLY A 700 -36.81 0.75 23.54
CA GLY A 700 -36.56 0.91 24.96
C GLY A 700 -35.24 1.58 25.28
N LEU A 701 -34.71 2.38 24.37
CA LEU A 701 -33.43 3.09 24.53
C LEU A 701 -33.49 4.06 25.71
N SER A 702 -32.41 4.08 26.48
CA SER A 702 -32.20 5.03 27.57
C SER A 702 -31.81 6.40 27.02
N VAL A 703 -32.36 7.45 27.61
CA VAL A 703 -32.18 8.84 27.17
C VAL A 703 -31.82 9.68 28.39
N GLY A 704 -30.72 10.44 28.32
CA GLY A 704 -30.25 11.19 29.49
C GLY A 704 -29.01 12.06 29.21
N THR A 705 -28.43 12.59 30.28
CA THR A 705 -27.18 13.36 30.25
C THR A 705 -26.01 12.47 30.72
N GLY A 706 -24.88 12.54 30.01
CA GLY A 706 -23.65 11.78 30.33
C GLY A 706 -23.30 10.71 29.29
N ALA A 707 -22.35 11.06 28.42
CA ALA A 707 -21.81 10.17 27.37
C ALA A 707 -21.35 8.81 27.94
N GLY A 708 -21.63 7.73 27.21
CA GLY A 708 -21.28 6.36 27.63
C GLY A 708 -22.12 5.77 28.77
N SER A 709 -23.13 6.48 29.28
CA SER A 709 -24.03 5.96 30.36
C SER A 709 -25.47 5.71 29.93
N VAL A 710 -25.84 6.17 28.72
CA VAL A 710 -27.16 6.02 28.10
C VAL A 710 -27.02 5.85 26.59
N ASP A 711 -28.01 5.21 25.95
CA ASP A 711 -28.03 4.95 24.50
C ASP A 711 -28.15 6.25 23.66
N ILE A 712 -28.93 7.22 24.14
CA ILE A 712 -29.09 8.54 23.52
C ILE A 712 -28.73 9.62 24.54
N HIS A 713 -27.64 10.34 24.30
CA HIS A 713 -27.21 11.45 25.16
C HIS A 713 -27.36 12.82 24.49
N PHE A 714 -27.48 13.84 25.34
CA PHE A 714 -27.70 15.23 24.98
C PHE A 714 -27.13 16.16 26.06
N GLY A 715 -26.91 17.44 25.71
CA GLY A 715 -26.40 18.48 26.61
C GLY A 715 -24.89 18.45 26.80
#